data_AF-A0A1G4IQJ9-F1
#
_entry.id   AF-A0A1G4IQJ9-F1
#
_cell.length_a   1.000
_cell.length_b   1.000
_cell.length_c   1.000
_cell.angle_alpha   90.00
_cell.angle_beta   90.00
_cell.angle_gamma   90.00
#
_symmetry.space_group_name_H-M   'P 1'
#
loop_
_entity.id
_entity.type
_entity.pdbx_description
1 polymer ?
#
loop_
_entity_poly.entity_id
_entity_poly.type
_entity_poly.pdbx_seq_one_letter_code
_entity_poly.pdbx_strand_id
1 'polypeptide(L)'
;MSVGQIARDLAGRASAGLDLAGSRLRQSNHVFRRGKNKNVSTIVICVLGLLTLIAVIHGFRGSDDSMDLLMYDENSPEDEESGYAVDEGDYQKETLSSAESSNFRTSSAIPTDTSKAYSELMKAIKKYSPAGELDRTKSNECELGDIGITDSSKFSKLTEQSLRNCLQIPDETVKMLRVAQEDFRKVMIDDLLPRFHNLDPPAFRGEGIVISAGGKFSLFALPAIKAIRENSGVKLKHAIPIEIIIPPEDKADRGFCENVLPKIDPSGLTRCVFLDEIIDNETLSHMNGYQIKALALLVSSFEKVLMLDADNYVVNSIDDYFKHSTFKDKGLILWPDYWRRLHHPKLYEAMNLEIDRKDIARNSVDDTSPNYMYKQDAKDTPFHDLGNAIPDGGTESGQLMVDKKKHLDTLMLSLYFNYNGDSYYYPMLGQGFAGEGDKDTFVLATRVLHGKDSWYQVKTPVDALGHWADSKDEIRLTPEELEKATDDKSFRGTAMLQHDYIDDSRFLSLAHEVIGNTVRDKSQQFCDDWYKTHKDQFSDNNDERRKQCEESVEVQNAFHALMRSSYKFEDYLTFFKFTKVSFVHSHLPKYDPWEWYQSGDMMYDGAKALKNHKDDPEYKSVNSGHYRMYDNKLNQVTSYDLELANWSTFHTYLCDMKDGYKNFGYLSDKIAASKSSSQSYNDMCNYIEAKVKYLKSTTWEDFGI
;
A
#
# COMPACT_ATOMS: atom_id res chain seq x y z
N MET A 1 15.98 22.50 -25.05
CA MET A 1 15.23 21.41 -25.72
C MET A 1 14.30 22.03 -26.73
N SER A 2 14.30 21.57 -27.99
CA SER A 2 13.41 22.15 -29.02
C SER A 2 11.96 21.71 -28.79
N VAL A 3 11.00 22.57 -29.14
CA VAL A 3 9.55 22.29 -29.05
C VAL A 3 9.17 20.99 -29.78
N GLY A 4 9.93 20.59 -30.81
CA GLY A 4 9.75 19.32 -31.53
C GLY A 4 10.25 18.06 -30.81
N GLN A 5 11.01 18.17 -29.72
CA GLN A 5 11.33 17.03 -28.83
C GLN A 5 10.25 16.83 -27.77
N ILE A 6 9.69 17.92 -27.24
CA ILE A 6 8.59 17.87 -26.26
C ILE A 6 7.32 17.28 -26.88
N ALA A 7 6.99 17.67 -28.13
CA ALA A 7 5.84 17.13 -28.85
C ALA A 7 5.99 15.64 -29.20
N ARG A 8 7.23 15.17 -29.45
CA ARG A 8 7.51 13.75 -29.71
C ARG A 8 7.47 12.89 -28.45
N ASP A 9 7.95 13.41 -27.33
CA ASP A 9 7.90 12.73 -26.02
C ASP A 9 6.45 12.64 -25.49
N LEU A 10 5.64 13.69 -25.68
CA LEU A 10 4.19 13.67 -25.39
C LEU A 10 3.42 12.71 -26.30
N ALA A 11 3.72 12.68 -27.59
CA ALA A 11 3.08 11.75 -28.52
C ALA A 11 3.49 10.29 -28.28
N GLY A 12 4.75 10.03 -27.91
CA GLY A 12 5.24 8.70 -27.55
C GLY A 12 4.63 8.16 -26.25
N ARG A 13 4.42 9.03 -25.25
CA ARG A 13 3.74 8.67 -23.99
C ARG A 13 2.23 8.49 -24.17
N ALA A 14 1.60 9.27 -25.03
CA ALA A 14 0.19 9.09 -25.40
C ALA A 14 -0.03 7.82 -26.24
N SER A 15 0.88 7.48 -27.16
CA SER A 15 0.83 6.22 -27.91
C SER A 15 1.09 5.01 -27.01
N ALA A 16 2.01 5.11 -26.05
CA ALA A 16 2.22 4.05 -25.06
C ALA A 16 0.99 3.81 -24.18
N GLY A 17 0.27 4.88 -23.76
CA GLY A 17 -1.00 4.75 -23.04
C GLY A 17 -2.12 4.11 -23.87
N LEU A 18 -2.18 4.43 -25.17
CA LEU A 18 -3.14 3.84 -26.12
C LEU A 18 -2.78 2.40 -26.53
N ASP A 19 -1.49 2.06 -26.61
CA ASP A 19 -1.01 0.68 -26.86
C ASP A 19 -1.15 -0.21 -25.62
N LEU A 20 -1.05 0.35 -24.41
CA LEU A 20 -1.37 -0.35 -23.17
C LEU A 20 -2.87 -0.66 -23.09
N ALA A 21 -3.73 0.30 -23.47
CA ALA A 21 -5.16 0.08 -23.60
C ALA A 21 -5.49 -0.92 -24.73
N GLY A 22 -4.80 -0.80 -25.88
CA GLY A 22 -4.98 -1.62 -27.08
C GLY A 22 -4.52 -3.08 -26.92
N SER A 23 -3.43 -3.32 -26.20
CA SER A 23 -2.92 -4.66 -25.86
C SER A 23 -3.83 -5.37 -24.86
N ARG A 24 -4.33 -4.63 -23.85
CA ARG A 24 -5.36 -5.11 -22.91
C ARG A 24 -6.69 -5.40 -23.61
N LEU A 25 -7.06 -4.63 -24.64
CA LEU A 25 -8.22 -4.90 -25.52
C LEU A 25 -8.05 -6.14 -26.41
N ARG A 26 -6.82 -6.46 -26.87
CA ARG A 26 -6.56 -7.65 -27.70
C ARG A 26 -6.54 -8.97 -26.91
N GLN A 27 -6.04 -8.97 -25.67
CA GLN A 27 -6.10 -10.15 -24.79
C GLN A 27 -7.54 -10.50 -24.38
N SER A 28 -8.39 -9.48 -24.20
CA SER A 28 -9.83 -9.60 -23.97
C SER A 28 -10.50 -10.49 -25.03
N ASN A 29 -10.35 -10.18 -26.31
CA ASN A 29 -11.05 -10.89 -27.39
C ASN A 29 -10.73 -12.39 -27.50
N HIS A 30 -9.57 -12.85 -27.01
CA HIS A 30 -9.18 -14.25 -27.11
C HIS A 30 -9.68 -15.13 -25.94
N VAL A 31 -9.95 -14.54 -24.78
CA VAL A 31 -10.54 -15.21 -23.60
C VAL A 31 -12.07 -15.22 -23.67
N PHE A 32 -12.68 -14.18 -24.23
CA PHE A 32 -14.15 -14.01 -24.25
C PHE A 32 -14.90 -14.90 -25.26
N ARG A 33 -14.20 -15.62 -26.14
CA ARG A 33 -14.84 -16.56 -27.08
C ARG A 33 -15.12 -17.96 -26.51
N ARG A 34 -14.67 -18.26 -25.28
CA ARG A 34 -14.85 -19.60 -24.65
C ARG A 34 -15.66 -19.63 -23.34
N GLY A 35 -16.06 -18.49 -22.77
CA GLY A 35 -16.85 -18.44 -21.54
C GLY A 35 -18.37 -18.39 -21.78
N LYS A 36 -19.13 -19.34 -21.22
CA LYS A 36 -20.61 -19.42 -21.31
C LYS A 36 -21.38 -18.39 -20.43
N ASN A 37 -20.71 -17.46 -19.76
CA ASN A 37 -21.34 -16.56 -18.78
C ASN A 37 -21.59 -15.15 -19.34
N LYS A 38 -22.86 -14.80 -19.55
CA LYS A 38 -23.30 -13.49 -20.06
C LYS A 38 -23.07 -12.33 -19.06
N ASN A 39 -23.11 -12.58 -17.75
CA ASN A 39 -23.03 -11.51 -16.74
C ASN A 39 -21.63 -10.89 -16.61
N VAL A 40 -20.56 -11.71 -16.69
CA VAL A 40 -19.16 -11.23 -16.69
C VAL A 40 -18.89 -10.36 -17.92
N SER A 41 -19.50 -10.70 -19.06
CA SER A 41 -19.41 -9.89 -20.26
C SER A 41 -20.06 -8.52 -20.08
N THR A 42 -21.18 -8.41 -19.38
CA THR A 42 -21.85 -7.13 -19.15
C THR A 42 -21.05 -6.21 -18.24
N ILE A 43 -20.53 -6.71 -17.10
CA ILE A 43 -19.70 -5.91 -16.18
C ILE A 43 -18.45 -5.41 -16.90
N VAL A 44 -17.77 -6.29 -17.64
CA VAL A 44 -16.58 -5.92 -18.41
C VAL A 44 -16.92 -4.93 -19.54
N ILE A 45 -18.06 -5.07 -20.21
CA ILE A 45 -18.53 -4.10 -21.23
C ILE A 45 -18.86 -2.75 -20.60
N CYS A 46 -19.47 -2.70 -19.41
CA CYS A 46 -19.74 -1.45 -18.70
C CYS A 46 -18.42 -0.76 -18.28
N VAL A 47 -17.47 -1.51 -17.73
CA VAL A 47 -16.14 -1.00 -17.36
C VAL A 47 -15.37 -0.51 -18.60
N LEU A 48 -15.40 -1.26 -19.71
CA LEU A 48 -14.78 -0.85 -20.97
C LEU A 48 -15.48 0.36 -21.61
N GLY A 49 -16.82 0.42 -21.53
CA GLY A 49 -17.63 1.56 -21.97
C GLY A 49 -17.29 2.83 -21.19
N LEU A 50 -17.04 2.70 -19.90
CA LEU A 50 -16.65 3.84 -19.05
C LEU A 50 -15.19 4.24 -19.28
N LEU A 51 -14.25 3.30 -19.43
CA LEU A 51 -12.85 3.61 -19.73
C LEU A 51 -12.72 4.31 -21.09
N THR A 52 -13.52 3.91 -22.07
CA THR A 52 -13.60 4.59 -23.36
C THR A 52 -14.28 5.96 -23.23
N LEU A 53 -15.33 6.10 -22.43
CA LEU A 53 -15.95 7.40 -22.13
C LEU A 53 -14.98 8.35 -21.42
N ILE A 54 -14.24 7.88 -20.41
CA ILE A 54 -13.22 8.63 -19.67
C ILE A 54 -12.09 9.04 -20.61
N ALA A 55 -11.62 8.14 -21.48
CA ALA A 55 -10.60 8.44 -22.48
C ALA A 55 -11.10 9.44 -23.53
N VAL A 56 -12.37 9.38 -23.92
CA VAL A 56 -13.01 10.34 -24.84
C VAL A 56 -13.20 11.70 -24.15
N ILE A 57 -13.63 11.74 -22.89
CA ILE A 57 -13.78 12.98 -22.11
C ILE A 57 -12.42 13.65 -21.92
N HIS A 58 -11.37 12.89 -21.59
CA HIS A 58 -10.00 13.41 -21.49
C HIS A 58 -9.40 13.77 -22.86
N GLY A 59 -9.81 13.10 -23.95
CA GLY A 59 -9.39 13.41 -25.32
C GLY A 59 -10.04 14.66 -25.92
N PHE A 60 -11.22 15.04 -25.44
CA PHE A 60 -11.99 16.20 -25.94
C PHE A 60 -11.93 17.44 -25.05
N ARG A 61 -11.49 17.34 -23.79
CA ARG A 61 -11.35 18.51 -22.90
C ARG A 61 -9.92 18.67 -22.42
N GLY A 62 -9.20 19.61 -23.05
CA GLY A 62 -8.07 20.25 -22.39
C GLY A 62 -8.58 21.01 -21.17
N SER A 63 -7.89 20.83 -20.03
CA SER A 63 -7.86 21.70 -18.85
C SER A 63 -9.08 22.61 -18.62
N ASP A 64 -10.05 22.16 -17.83
CA ASP A 64 -10.53 22.81 -16.60
C ASP A 64 -11.83 22.18 -16.06
N ASP A 65 -11.90 22.22 -14.73
CA ASP A 65 -12.95 21.93 -13.75
C ASP A 65 -14.25 21.16 -14.06
N SER A 66 -14.55 20.31 -13.07
CA SER A 66 -15.84 19.76 -12.65
C SER A 66 -16.50 18.67 -13.51
N MET A 67 -16.71 17.52 -12.86
CA MET A 67 -17.81 16.61 -13.20
C MET A 67 -18.49 16.17 -11.90
N ASP A 68 -19.09 17.14 -11.20
CA ASP A 68 -20.22 16.92 -10.29
C ASP A 68 -21.47 16.64 -11.14
N LEU A 69 -21.46 15.50 -11.84
CA LEU A 69 -22.61 15.05 -12.60
C LEU A 69 -22.86 13.59 -12.24
N LEU A 70 -23.46 13.37 -11.06
CA LEU A 70 -24.36 12.25 -10.73
C LEU A 70 -24.99 12.39 -9.32
N MET A 71 -25.16 13.61 -8.80
CA MET A 71 -25.89 13.86 -7.55
C MET A 71 -26.89 14.99 -7.75
N TYR A 72 -28.16 14.66 -7.97
CA TYR A 72 -29.27 15.56 -7.67
C TYR A 72 -30.40 14.73 -7.06
N ASP A 73 -30.66 15.00 -5.79
CA ASP A 73 -31.85 14.61 -5.04
C ASP A 73 -32.82 15.80 -5.13
N GLU A 74 -34.02 15.56 -5.66
CA GLU A 74 -35.10 16.56 -5.70
C GLU A 74 -35.73 16.65 -4.31
N ASN A 75 -35.69 17.82 -3.65
CA ASN A 75 -36.82 18.37 -2.92
C ASN A 75 -36.56 19.77 -2.31
N SER A 76 -37.53 20.65 -2.52
CA SER A 76 -37.90 21.89 -1.79
C SER A 76 -37.56 23.26 -2.45
N PRO A 77 -38.39 24.30 -2.22
CA PRO A 77 -38.93 25.16 -3.28
C PRO A 77 -38.38 26.61 -3.33
N GLU A 78 -38.52 27.17 -4.54
CA GLU A 78 -38.79 28.56 -4.97
C GLU A 78 -38.08 29.78 -4.32
N ASP A 79 -37.41 30.50 -5.22
CA ASP A 79 -37.28 31.96 -5.39
C ASP A 79 -36.39 32.80 -4.45
N GLU A 80 -35.30 33.35 -5.00
CA GLU A 80 -35.28 34.76 -5.47
C GLU A 80 -33.99 35.09 -6.27
N GLU A 81 -34.17 35.80 -7.38
CA GLU A 81 -33.16 36.26 -8.35
C GLU A 81 -32.15 37.27 -7.76
N SER A 82 -30.89 37.22 -8.19
CA SER A 82 -30.20 38.43 -8.69
C SER A 82 -28.96 38.09 -9.54
N GLY A 83 -28.80 38.89 -10.61
CA GLY A 83 -27.97 38.63 -11.78
C GLY A 83 -26.46 38.56 -11.55
N TYR A 84 -25.83 37.63 -12.28
CA TYR A 84 -24.40 37.59 -12.52
C TYR A 84 -24.02 38.58 -13.63
N ALA A 85 -23.13 39.52 -13.30
CA ALA A 85 -22.29 40.21 -14.27
C ALA A 85 -20.95 39.47 -14.33
N VAL A 86 -20.55 39.12 -15.56
CA VAL A 86 -19.26 38.52 -15.89
C VAL A 86 -18.19 39.59 -15.77
N ASP A 87 -17.13 39.33 -14.99
CA ASP A 87 -15.89 40.10 -15.05
C ASP A 87 -14.72 39.12 -15.23
N GLU A 88 -13.99 39.32 -16.33
CA GLU A 88 -12.78 38.57 -16.68
C GLU A 88 -11.64 38.97 -15.73
N GLY A 89 -11.11 38.03 -14.95
CA GLY A 89 -10.05 38.33 -13.98
C GLY A 89 -9.16 37.14 -13.64
N ASP A 90 -8.04 37.07 -14.36
CA ASP A 90 -6.70 36.61 -13.93
C ASP A 90 -6.53 35.17 -13.40
N TYR A 91 -6.02 34.28 -14.27
CA TYR A 91 -5.42 33.00 -13.88
C TYR A 91 -4.17 33.24 -13.04
N GLN A 92 -4.30 33.31 -11.71
CA GLN A 92 -3.16 33.15 -10.82
C GLN A 92 -2.80 31.67 -10.67
N LYS A 93 -1.67 31.36 -11.31
CA LYS A 93 -0.80 30.22 -11.01
C LYS A 93 -0.51 30.18 -9.50
N GLU A 94 -1.21 29.33 -8.75
CA GLU A 94 -0.78 28.95 -7.39
C GLU A 94 0.53 28.17 -7.48
N THR A 95 1.60 28.94 -7.55
CA THR A 95 2.97 28.50 -7.33
C THR A 95 3.23 28.76 -5.85
N LEU A 96 3.71 27.75 -5.10
CA LEU A 96 4.16 27.95 -3.71
C LEU A 96 4.94 29.26 -3.63
N SER A 97 4.57 30.12 -2.69
CA SER A 97 5.23 31.42 -2.57
C SER A 97 6.72 31.21 -2.29
N SER A 98 7.56 32.06 -2.86
CA SER A 98 9.02 32.03 -2.63
C SER A 98 9.40 32.03 -1.14
N ALA A 99 8.52 32.55 -0.26
CA ALA A 99 8.67 32.55 1.19
C ALA A 99 8.56 31.15 1.85
N GLU A 100 7.71 30.27 1.33
CA GLU A 100 7.58 28.88 1.83
C GLU A 100 8.75 28.02 1.38
N SER A 101 9.24 28.23 0.14
CA SER A 101 10.47 27.59 -0.35
C SER A 101 11.73 28.06 0.40
N SER A 102 11.76 29.31 0.87
CA SER A 102 12.87 29.81 1.70
C SER A 102 12.84 29.26 3.11
N ASN A 103 11.66 29.02 3.70
CA ASN A 103 11.51 28.47 5.05
C ASN A 103 11.85 26.98 5.15
N PHE A 104 11.72 26.20 4.07
CA PHE A 104 12.23 24.82 4.04
C PHE A 104 13.77 24.76 4.13
N ARG A 105 14.47 25.82 3.67
CA ARG A 105 15.93 25.87 3.57
C ARG A 105 16.64 26.35 4.86
N THR A 106 15.94 26.90 5.85
CA THR A 106 16.59 27.72 6.91
C THR A 106 16.38 27.29 8.36
N SER A 107 15.83 26.12 8.69
CA SER A 107 15.83 25.63 10.08
C SER A 107 16.02 24.12 10.16
N SER A 108 17.26 23.67 10.32
CA SER A 108 17.62 22.27 10.55
C SER A 108 17.27 21.78 11.96
N ALA A 109 17.06 22.68 12.93
CA ALA A 109 16.75 22.31 14.30
C ALA A 109 15.24 22.23 14.53
N ILE A 110 14.78 21.11 15.07
CA ILE A 110 13.43 21.01 15.65
C ILE A 110 13.34 22.00 16.83
N PRO A 111 12.27 22.81 16.94
CA PRO A 111 12.10 23.71 18.08
C PRO A 111 12.20 22.97 19.41
N THR A 112 12.82 23.59 20.41
CA THR A 112 13.08 22.96 21.72
C THR A 112 11.78 22.49 22.40
N ASP A 113 10.70 23.26 22.28
CA ASP A 113 9.40 22.88 22.85
C ASP A 113 8.79 21.66 22.16
N THR A 114 8.98 21.53 20.84
CA THR A 114 8.56 20.35 20.08
C THR A 114 9.35 19.11 20.51
N SER A 115 10.69 19.22 20.65
CA SER A 115 11.53 18.14 21.18
C SER A 115 11.09 17.72 22.58
N LYS A 116 10.79 18.69 23.46
CA LYS A 116 10.25 18.42 24.79
C LYS A 116 8.91 17.68 24.75
N ALA A 117 8.01 18.03 23.83
CA ALA A 117 6.74 17.31 23.66
C ALA A 117 6.95 15.84 23.28
N TYR A 118 7.90 15.54 22.38
CA TYR A 118 8.27 14.15 22.07
C TYR A 118 8.88 13.42 23.27
N SER A 119 9.78 14.05 24.02
CA SER A 119 10.33 13.44 25.24
C SER A 119 9.24 13.11 26.27
N GLU A 120 8.25 13.98 26.46
CA GLU A 120 7.12 13.71 27.36
C GLU A 120 6.22 12.58 26.84
N LEU A 121 5.96 12.51 25.53
CA LEU A 121 5.25 11.38 24.90
C LEU A 121 5.96 10.05 25.19
N MET A 122 7.26 9.99 24.95
CA MET A 122 8.02 8.75 25.15
C MET A 122 8.10 8.34 26.62
N LYS A 123 8.25 9.31 27.54
CA LYS A 123 8.16 9.04 28.99
C LYS A 123 6.80 8.50 29.38
N ALA A 124 5.72 9.05 28.82
CA ALA A 124 4.37 8.55 29.08
C ALA A 124 4.22 7.12 28.55
N ILE A 125 4.66 6.83 27.32
CA ILE A 125 4.64 5.47 26.77
C ILE A 125 5.38 4.50 27.72
N LYS A 126 6.63 4.80 28.07
CA LYS A 126 7.44 3.97 28.99
C LYS A 126 6.77 3.77 30.35
N LYS A 127 6.10 4.81 30.88
CA LYS A 127 5.42 4.77 32.17
C LYS A 127 4.18 3.89 32.16
N TYR A 128 3.39 3.93 31.09
CA TYR A 128 2.13 3.18 30.97
C TYR A 128 2.31 1.81 30.29
N SER A 129 3.51 1.50 29.80
CA SER A 129 3.86 0.20 29.27
C SER A 129 3.72 -0.91 30.33
N PRO A 130 3.00 -2.01 30.02
CA PRO A 130 2.95 -3.19 30.88
C PRO A 130 4.31 -3.89 30.94
N ALA A 131 4.63 -4.47 32.09
CA ALA A 131 5.86 -5.25 32.27
C ALA A 131 5.64 -6.72 31.89
N GLY A 132 6.64 -7.32 31.24
CA GLY A 132 6.67 -8.74 30.86
C GLY A 132 6.51 -8.95 29.36
N GLU A 133 6.18 -10.18 28.98
CA GLU A 133 5.90 -10.58 27.59
C GLU A 133 4.83 -11.68 27.55
N LEU A 134 4.19 -11.84 26.41
CA LEU A 134 3.22 -12.89 26.15
C LEU A 134 3.95 -14.18 25.76
N ASP A 135 3.52 -15.31 26.34
CA ASP A 135 3.98 -16.63 25.88
C ASP A 135 3.54 -16.84 24.44
N ARG A 136 4.52 -17.04 23.55
CA ARG A 136 4.31 -17.22 22.10
C ARG A 136 4.18 -18.70 21.70
N THR A 137 4.11 -19.62 22.67
CA THR A 137 3.99 -21.05 22.41
C THR A 137 2.65 -21.34 21.72
N LYS A 138 2.71 -21.83 20.47
CA LYS A 138 1.52 -22.21 19.71
C LYS A 138 0.89 -23.47 20.30
N SER A 139 -0.43 -23.49 20.40
CA SER A 139 -1.18 -24.67 20.81
C SER A 139 -1.06 -25.78 19.76
N ASN A 140 -1.17 -27.04 20.18
CA ASN A 140 -1.26 -28.20 19.29
C ASN A 140 -2.52 -28.16 18.39
N GLU A 141 -3.52 -27.37 18.78
CA GLU A 141 -4.77 -27.16 18.02
C GLU A 141 -4.68 -25.97 17.04
N CYS A 142 -3.51 -25.33 16.90
CA CYS A 142 -3.33 -24.23 15.95
C CYS A 142 -3.31 -24.76 14.51
N GLU A 143 -4.36 -24.45 13.74
CA GLU A 143 -4.44 -24.77 12.30
C GLU A 143 -4.10 -23.58 11.38
N LEU A 144 -3.74 -22.44 11.97
CA LEU A 144 -3.35 -21.22 11.25
C LEU A 144 -2.05 -21.44 10.47
N GLY A 145 -1.87 -20.61 9.44
CA GLY A 145 -0.70 -20.61 8.56
C GLY A 145 -0.61 -19.29 7.83
N ASP A 146 0.34 -19.19 6.91
CA ASP A 146 0.43 -18.05 6.01
C ASP A 146 -0.71 -18.14 4.99
N ILE A 147 -1.67 -17.22 5.09
CA ILE A 147 -2.88 -17.19 4.26
C ILE A 147 -2.87 -15.90 3.44
N GLY A 148 -2.80 -16.04 2.12
CA GLY A 148 -2.81 -14.92 1.20
C GLY A 148 -4.17 -14.22 1.13
N ILE A 149 -4.17 -12.92 0.88
CA ILE A 149 -5.36 -12.06 0.77
C ILE A 149 -6.33 -12.48 -0.33
N THR A 150 -5.88 -13.27 -1.31
CA THR A 150 -6.71 -13.83 -2.39
C THR A 150 -7.09 -15.31 -2.16
N ASP A 151 -6.55 -15.96 -1.13
CA ASP A 151 -6.80 -17.39 -0.86
C ASP A 151 -8.11 -17.57 -0.08
N SER A 152 -9.22 -17.78 -0.81
CA SER A 152 -10.54 -18.03 -0.23
C SER A 152 -10.75 -19.47 0.24
N SER A 153 -9.91 -20.41 -0.19
CA SER A 153 -10.03 -21.83 0.15
C SER A 153 -9.77 -22.12 1.63
N LYS A 154 -9.10 -21.20 2.33
CA LYS A 154 -8.71 -21.32 3.74
C LYS A 154 -9.58 -20.52 4.70
N PHE A 155 -10.77 -20.06 4.29
CA PHE A 155 -11.65 -19.24 5.15
C PHE A 155 -12.04 -19.94 6.46
N SER A 156 -12.22 -21.26 6.43
CA SER A 156 -12.51 -22.07 7.62
C SER A 156 -11.41 -21.96 8.69
N LYS A 157 -10.18 -21.60 8.32
CA LYS A 157 -9.07 -21.39 9.26
C LYS A 157 -9.10 -20.02 9.93
N LEU A 158 -9.93 -19.09 9.47
CA LEU A 158 -9.97 -17.70 9.94
C LEU A 158 -11.15 -17.40 10.85
N THR A 159 -11.90 -18.43 11.26
CA THR A 159 -13.03 -18.28 12.20
C THR A 159 -12.56 -17.79 13.57
N GLU A 160 -13.47 -17.23 14.36
CA GLU A 160 -13.15 -16.78 15.73
C GLU A 160 -12.54 -17.91 16.58
N GLN A 161 -13.06 -19.14 16.43
CA GLN A 161 -12.55 -20.30 17.16
C GLN A 161 -11.13 -20.67 16.73
N SER A 162 -10.87 -20.73 15.42
CA SER A 162 -9.53 -21.06 14.90
C SER A 162 -8.48 -20.06 15.36
N LEU A 163 -8.82 -18.76 15.37
CA LEU A 163 -7.92 -17.71 15.84
C LEU A 163 -7.68 -17.81 17.36
N ARG A 164 -8.70 -18.13 18.17
CA ARG A 164 -8.55 -18.33 19.62
C ARG A 164 -7.71 -19.56 19.98
N ASN A 165 -7.75 -20.59 19.15
CA ASN A 165 -7.08 -21.84 19.45
C ASN A 165 -5.56 -21.74 19.31
N CYS A 166 -5.05 -20.80 18.49
CA CYS A 166 -3.63 -20.80 18.18
C CYS A 166 -2.73 -20.32 19.33
N LEU A 167 -3.13 -19.26 20.03
CA LEU A 167 -2.36 -18.66 21.11
C LEU A 167 -3.17 -18.56 22.40
N GLN A 168 -2.64 -19.10 23.50
CA GLN A 168 -3.32 -19.06 24.79
C GLN A 168 -3.00 -17.76 25.52
N ILE A 169 -3.98 -16.86 25.61
CA ILE A 169 -3.83 -15.55 26.24
C ILE A 169 -4.59 -15.52 27.57
N PRO A 170 -3.94 -15.38 28.73
CA PRO A 170 -4.62 -15.32 30.02
C PRO A 170 -5.56 -14.11 30.15
N ASP A 171 -6.69 -14.27 30.84
CA ASP A 171 -7.65 -13.17 31.06
C ASP A 171 -7.05 -12.03 31.89
N GLU A 172 -6.12 -12.33 32.80
CA GLU A 172 -5.37 -11.32 33.55
C GLU A 172 -4.49 -10.48 32.64
N THR A 173 -3.88 -11.07 31.61
CA THR A 173 -3.13 -10.32 30.58
C THR A 173 -4.06 -9.38 29.81
N VAL A 174 -5.25 -9.85 29.41
CA VAL A 174 -6.25 -9.01 28.72
C VAL A 174 -6.67 -7.83 29.59
N LYS A 175 -6.94 -8.05 30.88
CA LYS A 175 -7.30 -6.99 31.83
C LYS A 175 -6.15 -5.99 32.02
N MET A 176 -4.93 -6.47 32.19
CA MET A 176 -3.75 -5.63 32.33
C MET A 176 -3.55 -4.74 31.10
N LEU A 177 -3.60 -5.32 29.90
CA LEU A 177 -3.45 -4.57 28.64
C LEU A 177 -4.56 -3.52 28.49
N ARG A 178 -5.81 -3.87 28.86
CA ARG A 178 -6.94 -2.93 28.85
C ARG A 178 -6.69 -1.74 29.75
N VAL A 179 -6.33 -1.97 31.01
CA VAL A 179 -6.06 -0.89 31.97
C VAL A 179 -4.90 -0.01 31.49
N ALA A 180 -3.80 -0.63 31.05
CA ALA A 180 -2.61 0.07 30.59
C ALA A 180 -2.89 1.00 29.40
N GLN A 181 -3.56 0.49 28.36
CA GLN A 181 -3.89 1.32 27.19
C GLN A 181 -4.94 2.41 27.51
N GLU A 182 -5.92 2.12 28.37
CA GLU A 182 -6.92 3.12 28.78
C GLU A 182 -6.27 4.28 29.56
N ASP A 183 -5.33 3.96 30.45
CA ASP A 183 -4.62 4.97 31.22
C ASP A 183 -3.65 5.79 30.35
N PHE A 184 -2.96 5.15 29.41
CA PHE A 184 -2.19 5.87 28.39
C PHE A 184 -3.07 6.81 27.56
N ARG A 185 -4.23 6.34 27.09
CA ARG A 185 -5.18 7.14 26.31
C ARG A 185 -5.69 8.37 27.07
N LYS A 186 -5.98 8.24 28.37
CA LYS A 186 -6.37 9.39 29.21
C LYS A 186 -5.27 10.44 29.22
N VAL A 187 -4.02 10.06 29.52
CA VAL A 187 -2.88 11.00 29.52
C VAL A 187 -2.60 11.57 28.14
N MET A 188 -2.78 10.77 27.09
CA MET A 188 -2.63 11.22 25.71
C MET A 188 -3.58 12.37 25.39
N ILE A 189 -4.86 12.24 25.77
CA ILE A 189 -5.89 13.26 25.53
C ILE A 189 -5.70 14.47 26.45
N ASP A 190 -5.50 14.25 27.75
CA ASP A 190 -5.53 15.30 28.76
C ASP A 190 -4.24 16.13 28.82
N ASP A 191 -3.10 15.55 28.46
CA ASP A 191 -1.78 16.18 28.59
C ASP A 191 -0.96 16.21 27.28
N LEU A 192 -0.85 15.09 26.56
CA LEU A 192 0.08 15.02 25.42
C LEU A 192 -0.43 15.79 24.19
N LEU A 193 -1.68 15.59 23.75
CA LEU A 193 -2.24 16.30 22.59
C LEU A 193 -2.20 17.84 22.76
N PRO A 194 -2.60 18.42 23.91
CA PRO A 194 -2.44 19.85 24.15
C PRO A 194 -1.01 20.36 23.99
N ARG A 195 0.01 19.56 24.34
CA ARG A 195 1.43 19.95 24.17
C ARG A 195 1.83 20.09 22.71
N PHE A 196 1.18 19.39 21.78
CA PHE A 196 1.43 19.54 20.35
C PHE A 196 0.56 20.63 19.72
N HIS A 197 -0.71 20.72 20.11
CA HIS A 197 -1.65 21.71 19.56
C HIS A 197 -1.32 23.15 19.97
N ASN A 198 -0.69 23.35 21.13
CA ASN A 198 -0.38 24.68 21.67
C ASN A 198 1.05 25.16 21.33
N LEU A 199 1.77 24.48 20.42
CA LEU A 199 3.10 24.91 20.01
C LEU A 199 3.02 26.13 19.08
N ASP A 200 3.87 27.12 19.37
CA ASP A 200 4.13 28.28 18.50
C ASP A 200 5.64 28.40 18.24
N PRO A 201 6.12 28.13 17.01
CA PRO A 201 5.34 27.74 15.83
C PRO A 201 4.76 26.32 15.93
N PRO A 202 3.71 25.99 15.15
CA PRO A 202 3.14 24.65 15.09
C PRO A 202 4.18 23.58 14.71
N ALA A 203 4.06 22.39 15.31
CA ALA A 203 4.94 21.25 15.01
C ALA A 203 4.79 20.73 13.57
N PHE A 204 3.58 20.82 13.02
CA PHE A 204 3.23 20.22 11.73
C PHE A 204 2.68 21.26 10.76
N ARG A 205 3.09 21.20 9.51
CA ARG A 205 2.61 22.10 8.43
C ARG A 205 2.79 21.47 7.05
N GLY A 206 1.91 21.81 6.12
CA GLY A 206 2.03 21.43 4.72
C GLY A 206 1.93 19.92 4.47
N GLU A 207 2.28 19.53 3.24
CA GLU A 207 2.25 18.16 2.76
C GLU A 207 3.64 17.71 2.32
N GLY A 208 3.96 16.43 2.48
CA GLY A 208 5.26 15.89 2.12
C GLY A 208 5.33 14.37 2.18
N ILE A 209 6.43 13.84 1.68
CA ILE A 209 6.75 12.41 1.72
C ILE A 209 7.76 12.16 2.83
N VAL A 210 7.56 11.09 3.60
CA VAL A 210 8.50 10.65 4.63
C VAL A 210 9.05 9.29 4.24
N ILE A 211 10.38 9.13 4.34
CA ILE A 211 11.06 7.87 4.10
C ILE A 211 11.86 7.51 5.35
N SER A 212 11.64 6.32 5.90
CA SER A 212 12.51 5.79 6.95
C SER A 212 13.74 5.14 6.30
N ALA A 213 14.94 5.63 6.59
CA ALA A 213 16.20 5.11 6.05
C ALA A 213 17.17 4.76 7.19
N GLY A 214 18.48 4.73 6.94
CA GLY A 214 19.50 4.26 7.88
C GLY A 214 20.17 2.96 7.45
N GLY A 215 21.50 2.91 7.53
CA GLY A 215 22.30 1.74 7.23
C GLY A 215 22.10 1.31 5.78
N LYS A 216 21.66 0.07 5.55
CA LYS A 216 21.36 -0.40 4.18
C LYS A 216 20.16 0.31 3.54
N PHE A 217 19.23 0.84 4.35
CA PHE A 217 18.04 1.51 3.83
C PHE A 217 18.35 2.88 3.24
N SER A 218 19.41 3.57 3.69
CA SER A 218 19.91 4.79 3.03
C SER A 218 20.35 4.52 1.60
N LEU A 219 20.90 3.32 1.33
CA LEU A 219 21.22 2.88 -0.02
C LEU A 219 19.95 2.67 -0.87
N PHE A 220 18.87 2.16 -0.29
CA PHE A 220 17.59 1.96 -1.01
C PHE A 220 16.83 3.28 -1.21
N ALA A 221 16.93 4.22 -0.26
CA ALA A 221 16.31 5.53 -0.37
C ALA A 221 16.80 6.32 -1.58
N LEU A 222 18.06 6.08 -2.01
CA LEU A 222 18.64 6.70 -3.19
C LEU A 222 17.76 6.49 -4.45
N PRO A 223 17.55 5.27 -4.98
CA PRO A 223 16.65 5.08 -6.11
C PRO A 223 15.18 5.46 -5.82
N ALA A 224 14.70 5.36 -4.57
CA ALA A 224 13.33 5.79 -4.23
C ALA A 224 13.11 7.29 -4.45
N ILE A 225 14.06 8.14 -4.03
CA ILE A 225 14.02 9.60 -4.28
C ILE A 225 14.00 9.89 -5.78
N LYS A 226 14.85 9.18 -6.55
CA LYS A 226 14.87 9.31 -8.01
C LYS A 226 13.52 8.97 -8.62
N ALA A 227 12.93 7.83 -8.23
CA ALA A 227 11.64 7.38 -8.71
C ALA A 227 10.52 8.40 -8.41
N ILE A 228 10.50 8.99 -7.20
CA ILE A 228 9.57 10.07 -6.84
C ILE A 228 9.74 11.27 -7.78
N ARG A 229 10.98 11.76 -7.96
CA ARG A 229 11.25 12.94 -8.77
C ARG A 229 10.99 12.75 -10.27
N GLU A 230 11.00 11.50 -10.75
CA GLU A 230 10.76 11.19 -12.17
C GLU A 230 9.30 10.83 -12.48
N ASN A 231 8.60 10.16 -11.55
CA ASN A 231 7.31 9.53 -11.84
C ASN A 231 6.12 10.05 -11.03
N SER A 232 6.33 10.84 -9.96
CA SER A 232 5.22 11.25 -9.06
C SER A 232 4.12 12.11 -9.71
N GLY A 233 4.31 12.57 -10.94
CA GLY A 233 3.36 13.40 -11.66
C GLY A 233 3.90 14.81 -11.91
N VAL A 234 3.20 15.59 -12.73
CA VAL A 234 3.68 16.91 -13.16
C VAL A 234 3.55 17.93 -12.04
N LYS A 235 2.51 17.82 -11.21
CA LYS A 235 2.26 18.75 -10.10
C LYS A 235 3.23 18.49 -8.96
N LEU A 236 3.44 17.22 -8.59
CA LEU A 236 4.23 16.87 -7.40
C LEU A 236 5.74 16.83 -7.63
N LYS A 237 6.22 16.39 -8.80
CA LYS A 237 7.65 16.08 -8.99
C LYS A 237 8.65 17.16 -8.56
N HIS A 238 8.29 18.43 -8.74
CA HIS A 238 9.13 19.59 -8.45
C HIS A 238 8.66 20.43 -7.25
N ALA A 239 7.63 19.95 -6.53
CA ALA A 239 7.00 20.70 -5.45
C ALA A 239 6.92 19.92 -4.14
N ILE A 240 6.83 18.58 -4.18
CA ILE A 240 6.64 17.78 -2.96
C ILE A 240 7.94 17.71 -2.15
N PRO A 241 7.98 18.19 -0.90
CA PRO A 241 9.14 18.02 -0.04
C PRO A 241 9.24 16.58 0.47
N ILE A 242 10.47 16.12 0.73
CA ILE A 242 10.76 14.78 1.22
C ILE A 242 11.62 14.89 2.50
N GLU A 243 11.22 14.19 3.55
CA GLU A 243 12.00 14.03 4.78
C GLU A 243 12.47 12.60 4.93
N ILE A 244 13.79 12.41 5.00
CA ILE A 244 14.43 11.12 5.23
C ILE A 244 14.76 11.00 6.71
N ILE A 245 14.06 10.13 7.43
CA ILE A 245 14.26 9.92 8.85
C ILE A 245 15.38 8.90 9.04
N ILE A 246 16.44 9.31 9.75
CA ILE A 246 17.63 8.50 10.02
C ILE A 246 17.65 8.10 11.51
N PRO A 247 17.64 6.79 11.82
CA PRO A 247 17.82 6.27 13.18
C PRO A 247 19.16 6.65 13.82
N PRO A 248 19.23 6.69 15.17
CA PRO A 248 20.42 7.15 15.90
C PRO A 248 21.68 6.31 15.67
N GLU A 249 21.54 5.03 15.34
CA GLU A 249 22.64 4.09 15.10
C GLU A 249 23.43 4.37 13.80
N ASP A 250 22.82 5.06 12.83
CA ASP A 250 23.34 5.19 11.46
C ASP A 250 24.01 6.54 11.19
N LYS A 251 24.77 7.08 12.16
CA LYS A 251 25.41 8.41 12.07
C LYS A 251 26.34 8.57 10.86
N ALA A 252 26.89 7.47 10.35
CA ALA A 252 27.74 7.46 9.17
C ALA A 252 26.98 7.91 7.89
N ASP A 253 25.66 7.81 7.88
CA ASP A 253 24.82 8.23 6.75
C ASP A 253 24.67 9.75 6.63
N ARG A 254 25.29 10.54 7.54
CA ARG A 254 25.51 11.97 7.30
C ARG A 254 26.25 12.23 5.99
N GLY A 255 27.18 11.35 5.59
CA GLY A 255 27.85 11.44 4.30
C GLY A 255 26.86 11.39 3.12
N PHE A 256 25.85 10.52 3.18
CA PHE A 256 24.79 10.42 2.18
C PHE A 256 23.99 11.74 2.13
N CYS A 257 23.55 12.23 3.29
CA CYS A 257 22.76 13.46 3.40
C CYS A 257 23.51 14.71 2.94
N GLU A 258 24.81 14.83 3.23
CA GLU A 258 25.61 16.02 2.92
C GLU A 258 26.17 16.00 1.50
N ASN A 259 26.60 14.84 0.99
CA ASN A 259 27.37 14.75 -0.25
C ASN A 259 26.58 14.17 -1.44
N VAL A 260 25.68 13.22 -1.19
CA VAL A 260 24.95 12.50 -2.24
C VAL A 260 23.58 13.13 -2.47
N LEU A 261 22.84 13.41 -1.40
CA LEU A 261 21.48 13.94 -1.45
C LEU A 261 21.34 15.20 -2.32
N PRO A 262 22.24 16.21 -2.21
CA PRO A 262 22.13 17.42 -3.03
C PRO A 262 22.34 17.18 -4.54
N LYS A 263 22.96 16.06 -4.91
CA LYS A 263 23.19 15.69 -6.31
C LYS A 263 22.00 14.93 -6.90
N ILE A 264 21.38 14.05 -6.11
CA ILE A 264 20.20 13.30 -6.56
C ILE A 264 18.93 14.15 -6.59
N ASP A 265 18.78 15.09 -5.65
CA ASP A 265 17.69 16.05 -5.64
C ASP A 265 18.21 17.50 -5.56
N PRO A 266 18.58 18.10 -6.71
CA PRO A 266 19.10 19.47 -6.75
C PRO A 266 18.05 20.54 -6.46
N SER A 267 16.76 20.19 -6.32
CA SER A 267 15.71 21.15 -5.95
C SER A 267 15.92 21.71 -4.53
N GLY A 268 16.58 20.93 -3.67
CA GLY A 268 16.72 21.21 -2.24
C GLY A 268 15.41 21.01 -1.46
N LEU A 269 14.44 20.27 -2.02
CA LEU A 269 13.19 19.91 -1.36
C LEU A 269 13.28 18.60 -0.57
N THR A 270 14.41 17.90 -0.62
CA THR A 270 14.67 16.72 0.20
C THR A 270 15.70 17.03 1.29
N ARG A 271 15.44 16.58 2.51
CA ARG A 271 16.36 16.72 3.65
C ARG A 271 16.38 15.49 4.53
N CYS A 272 17.47 15.28 5.25
CA CYS A 272 17.54 14.28 6.31
C CYS A 272 17.13 14.88 7.67
N VAL A 273 16.52 14.05 8.50
CA VAL A 273 16.13 14.33 9.87
C VAL A 273 16.68 13.22 10.75
N PHE A 274 17.60 13.54 11.65
CA PHE A 274 18.27 12.56 12.50
C PHE A 274 17.56 12.43 13.85
N LEU A 275 17.19 11.21 14.23
CA LEU A 275 16.42 10.98 15.46
C LEU A 275 17.22 11.26 16.74
N ASP A 276 18.54 11.07 16.73
CA ASP A 276 19.42 11.36 17.86
C ASP A 276 19.55 12.85 18.19
N GLU A 277 19.12 13.73 17.27
CA GLU A 277 19.07 15.18 17.46
C GLU A 277 17.73 15.64 18.09
N ILE A 278 16.74 14.74 18.15
CA ILE A 278 15.36 15.05 18.55
C ILE A 278 15.00 14.39 19.88
N ILE A 279 15.42 13.14 20.04
CA ILE A 279 15.10 12.28 21.18
C ILE A 279 16.40 11.74 21.77
N ASP A 280 16.47 11.67 23.09
CA ASP A 280 17.65 11.14 23.78
C ASP A 280 17.86 9.64 23.50
N ASN A 281 19.13 9.22 23.50
CA ASN A 281 19.52 7.84 23.18
C ASN A 281 18.92 6.79 24.14
N GLU A 282 18.66 7.13 25.42
CA GLU A 282 18.07 6.16 26.38
C GLU A 282 16.65 5.79 25.96
N THR A 283 15.90 6.78 25.49
CA THR A 283 14.55 6.60 24.98
C THR A 283 14.54 5.81 23.66
N LEU A 284 15.52 6.04 22.79
CA LEU A 284 15.62 5.36 21.49
C LEU A 284 16.12 3.90 21.60
N SER A 285 16.90 3.55 22.63
CA SER A 285 17.51 2.22 22.76
C SER A 285 16.52 1.06 22.94
N HIS A 286 15.24 1.35 23.16
CA HIS A 286 14.17 0.36 23.36
C HIS A 286 13.33 0.11 22.11
N MET A 287 13.58 0.84 21.02
CA MET A 287 12.87 0.67 19.74
C MET A 287 13.85 0.13 18.69
N ASN A 288 13.50 -0.97 18.04
CA ASN A 288 14.31 -1.61 17.01
C ASN A 288 13.62 -1.53 15.63
N GLY A 289 14.39 -1.20 14.59
CA GLY A 289 13.99 -1.39 13.19
C GLY A 289 12.63 -0.77 12.82
N TYR A 290 11.69 -1.61 12.40
CA TYR A 290 10.38 -1.19 11.85
C TYR A 290 9.45 -0.52 12.87
N GLN A 291 9.69 -0.67 14.18
CA GLN A 291 8.95 0.02 15.26
C GLN A 291 9.02 1.55 15.14
N ILE A 292 10.01 2.06 14.39
CA ILE A 292 10.28 3.49 14.23
C ILE A 292 9.30 4.17 13.27
N LYS A 293 8.50 3.46 12.44
CA LYS A 293 7.63 4.12 11.44
C LYS A 293 6.62 5.11 12.04
N ALA A 294 5.95 4.73 13.13
CA ALA A 294 5.04 5.64 13.83
C ALA A 294 5.78 6.86 14.41
N LEU A 295 7.00 6.64 14.91
CA LEU A 295 7.85 7.73 15.39
C LEU A 295 8.32 8.64 14.26
N ALA A 296 8.77 8.08 13.14
CA ALA A 296 9.18 8.78 11.93
C ALA A 296 8.06 9.69 11.41
N LEU A 297 6.82 9.18 11.38
CA LEU A 297 5.63 9.97 11.10
C LEU A 297 5.48 11.09 12.13
N LEU A 298 5.57 10.82 13.42
CA LEU A 298 5.43 11.83 14.47
C LEU A 298 6.48 12.93 14.41
N VAL A 299 7.76 12.61 14.15
CA VAL A 299 8.86 13.59 14.13
C VAL A 299 8.94 14.40 12.84
N SER A 300 8.37 13.89 11.75
CA SER A 300 8.33 14.63 10.49
C SER A 300 7.56 15.94 10.64
N SER A 301 7.98 16.98 9.92
CA SER A 301 7.39 18.33 10.05
C SER A 301 6.10 18.51 9.27
N PHE A 302 5.71 17.54 8.45
CA PHE A 302 4.52 17.63 7.60
C PHE A 302 3.23 17.37 8.37
N GLU A 303 2.16 18.11 8.06
CA GLU A 303 0.80 17.84 8.58
C GLU A 303 0.19 16.64 7.85
N LYS A 304 0.28 16.65 6.52
CA LYS A 304 -0.18 15.55 5.66
C LYS A 304 1.00 14.79 5.11
N VAL A 305 1.04 13.50 5.36
CA VAL A 305 2.20 12.66 5.07
C VAL A 305 1.81 11.53 4.14
N LEU A 306 2.61 11.30 3.09
CA LEU A 306 2.72 9.99 2.44
C LEU A 306 4.01 9.34 2.95
N MET A 307 3.88 8.29 3.75
CA MET A 307 5.03 7.49 4.19
C MET A 307 5.38 6.47 3.12
N LEU A 308 6.67 6.26 2.88
CA LEU A 308 7.18 5.20 2.01
C LEU A 308 8.36 4.49 2.69
N ASP A 309 8.41 3.17 2.61
CA ASP A 309 9.64 2.43 2.89
C ASP A 309 10.71 2.78 1.85
N ALA A 310 11.98 2.68 2.24
CA ALA A 310 13.11 3.06 1.38
C ALA A 310 13.22 2.20 0.10
N ASP A 311 12.59 1.04 0.06
CA ASP A 311 12.50 0.13 -1.08
C ASP A 311 11.11 0.08 -1.70
N ASN A 312 10.30 1.12 -1.47
CA ASN A 312 9.02 1.33 -2.10
C ASN A 312 9.10 2.44 -3.17
N TYR A 313 8.93 2.06 -4.44
CA TYR A 313 9.19 2.93 -5.59
C TYR A 313 7.90 3.47 -6.19
N VAL A 314 7.80 4.79 -6.33
CA VAL A 314 6.75 5.46 -7.12
C VAL A 314 7.02 5.22 -8.59
N VAL A 315 6.17 4.43 -9.24
CA VAL A 315 6.35 4.05 -10.67
C VAL A 315 5.36 4.72 -11.60
N ASN A 316 4.31 5.35 -11.07
CA ASN A 316 3.33 6.12 -11.81
C ASN A 316 2.91 7.37 -11.03
N SER A 317 2.20 8.28 -11.70
CA SER A 317 1.74 9.54 -11.14
C SER A 317 0.90 9.31 -9.88
N ILE A 318 1.21 10.07 -8.84
CA ILE A 318 0.45 10.17 -7.58
C ILE A 318 -0.08 11.60 -7.39
N ASP A 319 -0.22 12.35 -8.49
CA ASP A 319 -0.86 13.67 -8.49
C ASP A 319 -2.23 13.59 -7.80
N ASP A 320 -2.54 14.62 -7.01
CA ASP A 320 -3.78 14.79 -6.25
C ASP A 320 -3.99 13.83 -5.04
N TYR A 321 -3.01 12.98 -4.71
CA TYR A 321 -3.05 12.13 -3.50
C TYR A 321 -3.35 12.91 -2.22
N PHE A 322 -2.79 14.11 -2.03
CA PHE A 322 -3.05 14.92 -0.83
C PHE A 322 -4.35 15.73 -0.87
N LYS A 323 -5.00 15.82 -2.04
CA LYS A 323 -6.15 16.69 -2.31
C LYS A 323 -7.46 15.91 -2.50
N HIS A 324 -7.40 14.62 -2.78
CA HIS A 324 -8.58 13.81 -3.04
C HIS A 324 -9.55 13.79 -1.86
N SER A 325 -10.85 13.74 -2.16
CA SER A 325 -11.93 13.79 -1.17
C SER A 325 -11.85 12.65 -0.15
N THR A 326 -11.51 11.43 -0.58
CA THR A 326 -11.35 10.27 0.30
C THR A 326 -10.31 10.53 1.40
N PHE A 327 -9.14 11.10 1.05
CA PHE A 327 -8.13 11.44 2.05
C PHE A 327 -8.54 12.65 2.88
N LYS A 328 -9.18 13.66 2.29
CA LYS A 328 -9.73 14.80 3.03
C LYS A 328 -10.80 14.38 4.03
N ASP A 329 -11.64 13.39 3.72
CA ASP A 329 -12.68 12.85 4.61
C ASP A 329 -12.05 11.98 5.69
N LYS A 330 -11.33 10.93 5.29
CA LYS A 330 -10.82 9.93 6.22
C LYS A 330 -9.63 10.40 7.01
N GLY A 331 -8.66 11.09 6.38
CA GLY A 331 -7.40 11.45 7.01
C GLY A 331 -6.41 10.30 7.18
N LEU A 332 -6.80 9.06 6.90
CA LEU A 332 -5.91 7.90 6.90
C LEU A 332 -6.22 6.99 5.70
N ILE A 333 -5.22 6.76 4.85
CA ILE A 333 -5.27 5.79 3.75
C ILE A 333 -4.26 4.67 4.02
N LEU A 334 -4.72 3.44 3.93
CA LEU A 334 -3.96 2.23 4.21
C LEU A 334 -4.00 1.30 2.99
N TRP A 335 -2.89 0.61 2.75
CA TRP A 335 -2.79 -0.38 1.67
C TRP A 335 -2.80 -1.80 2.23
N PRO A 336 -3.29 -2.78 1.44
CA PRO A 336 -3.26 -4.18 1.85
C PRO A 336 -1.85 -4.77 1.78
N ASP A 337 -1.60 -5.78 2.61
CA ASP A 337 -0.49 -6.72 2.53
C ASP A 337 -0.87 -7.93 1.64
N TYR A 338 0.09 -8.78 1.32
CA TYR A 338 -0.15 -10.12 0.78
C TYR A 338 -0.97 -10.99 1.72
N TRP A 339 -0.88 -10.74 3.03
CA TRP A 339 -1.42 -11.62 4.06
C TRP A 339 -2.78 -11.16 4.57
N ARG A 340 -3.62 -12.13 4.94
CA ARG A 340 -4.87 -11.85 5.65
C ARG A 340 -4.61 -11.45 7.10
N ARG A 341 -5.57 -10.75 7.68
CA ARG A 341 -5.54 -10.29 9.06
C ARG A 341 -5.75 -11.46 10.02
N LEU A 342 -4.83 -11.64 10.97
CA LEU A 342 -4.84 -12.77 11.90
C LEU A 342 -5.05 -12.34 13.36
N HIS A 343 -5.67 -11.19 13.61
CA HIS A 343 -5.81 -10.69 14.98
C HIS A 343 -6.52 -11.70 15.87
N HIS A 344 -5.93 -11.97 17.03
CA HIS A 344 -6.52 -12.81 18.03
C HIS A 344 -7.76 -12.12 18.65
N PRO A 345 -8.92 -12.79 18.81
CA PRO A 345 -10.15 -12.15 19.31
C PRO A 345 -10.04 -11.48 20.69
N LYS A 346 -9.17 -11.98 21.59
CA LYS A 346 -8.86 -11.32 22.87
C LYS A 346 -8.20 -9.94 22.73
N LEU A 347 -7.67 -9.60 21.56
CA LEU A 347 -7.19 -8.23 21.28
C LEU A 347 -8.35 -7.24 21.33
N TYR A 348 -9.48 -7.58 20.72
CA TYR A 348 -10.68 -6.74 20.72
C TYR A 348 -11.24 -6.60 22.14
N GLU A 349 -11.19 -7.67 22.93
CA GLU A 349 -11.53 -7.61 24.36
C GLU A 349 -10.58 -6.67 25.12
N ALA A 350 -9.27 -6.74 24.89
CA ALA A 350 -8.30 -5.84 25.53
C ALA A 350 -8.52 -4.37 25.14
N MET A 351 -8.95 -4.12 23.91
CA MET A 351 -9.24 -2.77 23.40
C MET A 351 -10.66 -2.27 23.69
N ASN A 352 -11.48 -3.07 24.39
CA ASN A 352 -12.89 -2.78 24.67
C ASN A 352 -13.73 -2.55 23.39
N LEU A 353 -13.47 -3.36 22.36
CA LEU A 353 -14.18 -3.35 21.08
C LEU A 353 -15.20 -4.50 21.04
N GLU A 354 -16.48 -4.15 20.92
CA GLU A 354 -17.56 -5.13 20.79
C GLU A 354 -17.71 -5.62 19.34
N ILE A 355 -17.66 -6.94 19.16
CA ILE A 355 -17.90 -7.62 17.89
C ILE A 355 -19.35 -8.09 17.81
N ASP A 356 -20.05 -7.69 16.75
CA ASP A 356 -21.39 -8.18 16.46
C ASP A 356 -21.33 -9.52 15.73
N ARG A 357 -21.50 -10.60 16.48
CA ARG A 357 -21.47 -11.98 15.97
C ARG A 357 -22.75 -12.40 15.23
N LYS A 358 -23.77 -11.55 15.21
CA LYS A 358 -25.03 -11.81 14.49
C LYS A 358 -25.03 -11.16 13.11
N ASP A 359 -24.18 -10.16 12.93
CA ASP A 359 -23.99 -9.46 11.67
C ASP A 359 -22.76 -9.98 10.94
N ILE A 360 -22.97 -10.40 9.69
CA ILE A 360 -21.89 -10.70 8.74
C ILE A 360 -21.86 -9.50 7.82
N ALA A 361 -20.94 -8.58 8.09
CA ALA A 361 -20.93 -7.26 7.48
C ALA A 361 -20.35 -7.27 6.06
N ARG A 362 -19.52 -8.26 5.73
CA ARG A 362 -18.75 -8.32 4.48
C ARG A 362 -18.39 -9.76 4.12
N ASN A 363 -17.82 -9.93 2.93
CA ASN A 363 -17.13 -11.15 2.51
C ASN A 363 -15.73 -10.77 2.03
N SER A 364 -14.75 -10.87 2.92
CA SER A 364 -13.42 -10.31 2.75
C SER A 364 -13.47 -8.82 2.39
N VAL A 365 -12.94 -8.42 1.22
CA VAL A 365 -12.94 -7.01 0.77
C VAL A 365 -14.27 -6.55 0.15
N ASP A 366 -15.26 -7.44 0.00
CA ASP A 366 -16.62 -7.09 -0.46
C ASP A 366 -17.50 -6.66 0.71
N ASP A 367 -17.58 -5.35 0.92
CA ASP A 367 -18.53 -4.67 1.81
C ASP A 367 -19.59 -3.87 1.02
N THR A 368 -19.74 -4.19 -0.26
CA THR A 368 -20.67 -3.50 -1.18
C THR A 368 -21.90 -4.35 -1.46
N SER A 369 -21.72 -5.64 -1.68
CA SER A 369 -22.81 -6.57 -1.96
C SER A 369 -23.73 -6.69 -0.74
N PRO A 370 -25.07 -6.77 -0.90
CA PRO A 370 -25.96 -7.03 0.21
C PRO A 370 -25.60 -8.34 0.93
N ASN A 371 -25.57 -8.31 2.27
CA ASN A 371 -25.05 -9.43 3.05
C ASN A 371 -25.74 -10.76 2.74
N TYR A 372 -27.04 -10.80 2.44
CA TYR A 372 -27.75 -12.03 2.11
C TYR A 372 -27.18 -12.77 0.90
N MET A 373 -26.42 -12.10 0.03
CA MET A 373 -25.75 -12.70 -1.14
C MET A 373 -24.58 -13.60 -0.76
N TYR A 374 -23.95 -13.37 0.39
CA TYR A 374 -22.81 -14.16 0.86
C TYR A 374 -22.96 -14.63 2.31
N LYS A 375 -24.07 -14.30 2.98
CA LYS A 375 -24.32 -14.67 4.37
C LYS A 375 -24.22 -16.18 4.53
N GLN A 376 -23.22 -16.60 5.30
CA GLN A 376 -23.03 -17.97 5.76
C GLN A 376 -23.43 -18.10 7.23
N ASP A 377 -23.16 -19.25 7.86
CA ASP A 377 -23.20 -19.36 9.31
C ASP A 377 -22.07 -18.50 9.91
N ALA A 378 -22.37 -17.70 10.93
CA ALA A 378 -21.38 -16.89 11.63
C ALA A 378 -20.23 -17.73 12.21
N LYS A 379 -20.48 -19.01 12.52
CA LYS A 379 -19.47 -19.95 13.02
C LYS A 379 -18.43 -20.33 11.98
N ASP A 380 -18.82 -20.34 10.71
CA ASP A 380 -17.98 -20.73 9.58
C ASP A 380 -17.41 -19.51 8.84
N THR A 381 -17.77 -18.31 9.29
CA THR A 381 -17.37 -17.04 8.70
C THR A 381 -16.03 -16.57 9.28
N PRO A 382 -15.10 -16.06 8.45
CA PRO A 382 -13.89 -15.40 8.95
C PRO A 382 -14.21 -14.32 9.99
N PHE A 383 -13.44 -14.25 11.06
CA PHE A 383 -13.69 -13.33 12.17
C PHE A 383 -13.73 -11.86 11.75
N HIS A 384 -12.89 -11.47 10.78
CA HIS A 384 -12.80 -10.09 10.27
C HIS A 384 -13.91 -9.70 9.29
N ASP A 385 -14.78 -10.66 8.96
CA ASP A 385 -16.00 -10.42 8.18
C ASP A 385 -17.23 -10.13 9.07
N LEU A 386 -17.10 -10.35 10.39
CA LEU A 386 -18.15 -10.06 11.36
C LEU A 386 -18.33 -8.56 11.59
N GLY A 387 -19.53 -8.19 12.04
CA GLY A 387 -19.88 -6.81 12.35
C GLY A 387 -18.94 -6.20 13.40
N ASN A 388 -18.53 -4.95 13.16
CA ASN A 388 -17.63 -4.15 14.00
C ASN A 388 -16.18 -4.63 14.13
N ALA A 389 -15.80 -5.77 13.52
CA ALA A 389 -14.42 -6.21 13.38
C ALA A 389 -13.65 -5.33 12.37
N ILE A 390 -12.33 -5.24 12.54
CA ILE A 390 -11.45 -4.58 11.57
C ILE A 390 -11.47 -5.43 10.28
N PRO A 391 -11.76 -4.85 9.10
CA PRO A 391 -11.85 -5.62 7.86
C PRO A 391 -10.53 -6.28 7.47
N ASP A 392 -10.64 -7.41 6.78
CA ASP A 392 -9.54 -8.00 6.01
C ASP A 392 -9.23 -7.11 4.77
N GLY A 393 -8.05 -7.08 4.13
CA GLY A 393 -6.78 -7.77 4.37
C GLY A 393 -5.93 -7.21 5.51
N GLY A 394 -4.77 -7.84 5.77
CA GLY A 394 -3.72 -7.24 6.58
C GLY A 394 -3.23 -5.91 6.00
N THR A 395 -2.68 -5.04 6.83
CA THR A 395 -2.18 -3.72 6.40
C THR A 395 -0.73 -3.82 5.95
N GLU A 396 -0.32 -3.12 4.90
CA GLU A 396 1.08 -2.90 4.54
C GLU A 396 1.50 -1.48 4.94
N SER A 397 2.42 -1.37 5.92
CA SER A 397 2.95 -0.08 6.37
C SER A 397 4.13 0.42 5.52
N GLY A 398 4.54 -0.33 4.50
CA GLY A 398 5.48 0.12 3.49
C GLY A 398 5.02 1.35 2.72
N GLN A 399 3.73 1.67 2.79
CA GLN A 399 3.19 2.97 2.43
C GLN A 399 1.83 3.22 3.09
N LEU A 400 1.64 4.43 3.60
CA LEU A 400 0.37 4.90 4.13
C LEU A 400 0.28 6.42 3.99
N MET A 401 -0.94 6.95 3.97
CA MET A 401 -1.17 8.39 4.05
C MET A 401 -1.85 8.76 5.35
N VAL A 402 -1.37 9.81 6.01
CA VAL A 402 -1.96 10.31 7.27
C VAL A 402 -2.04 11.83 7.29
N ASP A 403 -3.19 12.35 7.72
CA ASP A 403 -3.41 13.73 8.11
C ASP A 403 -3.30 13.81 9.63
N LYS A 404 -2.19 14.35 10.12
CA LYS A 404 -1.93 14.47 11.57
C LYS A 404 -2.93 15.36 12.25
N LYS A 405 -3.55 16.32 11.56
CA LYS A 405 -4.60 17.15 12.16
C LYS A 405 -5.79 16.30 12.62
N LYS A 406 -6.06 15.19 11.93
CA LYS A 406 -7.13 14.22 12.28
C LYS A 406 -6.63 13.04 13.11
N HIS A 407 -5.39 12.60 12.87
CA HIS A 407 -4.87 11.32 13.37
C HIS A 407 -3.59 11.45 14.19
N LEU A 408 -3.28 12.61 14.77
CA LEU A 408 -2.12 12.73 15.65
C LEU A 408 -2.20 11.76 16.85
N ASP A 409 -3.37 11.62 17.44
CA ASP A 409 -3.67 10.68 18.51
C ASP A 409 -3.53 9.21 18.08
N THR A 410 -3.92 8.91 16.85
CA THR A 410 -3.76 7.61 16.21
C THR A 410 -2.28 7.25 16.10
N LEU A 411 -1.43 8.19 15.69
CA LEU A 411 0.01 7.97 15.62
C LEU A 411 0.63 7.76 17.00
N MET A 412 0.20 8.51 18.01
CA MET A 412 0.66 8.33 19.39
C MET A 412 0.26 6.96 19.96
N LEU A 413 -0.97 6.52 19.74
CA LEU A 413 -1.45 5.22 20.21
C LEU A 413 -0.84 4.05 19.40
N SER A 414 -0.64 4.22 18.09
CA SER A 414 0.12 3.26 17.28
C SER A 414 1.57 3.15 17.76
N LEU A 415 2.22 4.26 18.09
CA LEU A 415 3.57 4.24 18.68
C LEU A 415 3.59 3.50 20.02
N TYR A 416 2.59 3.69 20.88
CA TYR A 416 2.45 2.91 22.12
C TYR A 416 2.29 1.41 21.85
N PHE A 417 1.49 1.02 20.85
CA PHE A 417 1.36 -0.39 20.46
C PHE A 417 2.67 -0.96 19.91
N ASN A 418 3.38 -0.21 19.07
CA ASN A 418 4.67 -0.62 18.50
C ASN A 418 5.76 -0.75 19.57
N TYR A 419 5.80 0.18 20.54
CA TYR A 419 6.74 0.13 21.67
C TYR A 419 6.53 -1.14 22.52
N ASN A 420 5.28 -1.59 22.66
CA ASN A 420 4.91 -2.82 23.36
C ASN A 420 4.68 -3.99 22.38
N GLY A 421 5.15 -3.86 21.15
CA GLY A 421 4.81 -4.71 20.02
C GLY A 421 5.30 -6.14 20.24
N ASP A 422 6.62 -6.30 20.41
CA ASP A 422 7.21 -7.61 20.64
C ASP A 422 6.70 -8.27 21.93
N SER A 423 6.52 -7.49 23.00
CA SER A 423 6.05 -8.05 24.27
C SER A 423 4.62 -8.57 24.20
N TYR A 424 3.70 -7.87 23.51
CA TYR A 424 2.28 -8.20 23.58
C TYR A 424 1.52 -8.05 22.26
N TYR A 425 1.64 -6.90 21.59
CA TYR A 425 0.70 -6.57 20.51
C TYR A 425 0.97 -7.33 19.21
N TYR A 426 2.23 -7.54 18.81
CA TYR A 426 2.55 -8.25 17.56
C TYR A 426 2.07 -9.70 17.60
N PRO A 427 2.33 -10.50 18.67
CA PRO A 427 1.75 -11.83 18.78
C PRO A 427 0.21 -11.85 18.77
N MET A 428 -0.45 -10.80 19.28
CA MET A 428 -1.92 -10.71 19.23
C MET A 428 -2.45 -10.26 17.87
N LEU A 429 -1.66 -9.54 17.07
CA LEU A 429 -2.01 -9.07 15.73
C LEU A 429 -1.70 -10.14 14.66
N GLY A 430 -0.53 -10.76 14.71
CA GLY A 430 -0.04 -11.69 13.69
C GLY A 430 0.06 -13.16 14.12
N GLN A 431 0.05 -13.46 15.42
CA GLN A 431 0.13 -14.82 15.98
C GLN A 431 1.36 -15.63 15.52
N GLY A 432 2.44 -14.94 15.18
CA GLY A 432 3.71 -15.52 14.72
C GLY A 432 3.63 -16.09 13.31
N PHE A 433 2.82 -15.50 12.42
CA PHE A 433 2.73 -15.83 10.99
C PHE A 433 3.19 -14.65 10.12
N ALA A 434 3.28 -14.89 8.81
CA ALA A 434 3.75 -13.88 7.87
C ALA A 434 2.89 -12.59 7.94
N GLY A 435 3.57 -11.44 7.89
CA GLY A 435 2.95 -10.13 8.07
C GLY A 435 2.89 -9.62 9.51
N GLU A 436 3.31 -10.41 10.52
CA GLU A 436 3.43 -9.94 11.90
C GLU A 436 4.40 -8.74 12.02
N GLY A 437 3.96 -7.68 12.70
CA GLY A 437 4.78 -6.50 12.95
C GLY A 437 3.94 -5.24 13.21
N ASP A 438 4.52 -4.09 12.87
CA ASP A 438 3.96 -2.75 13.11
C ASP A 438 2.69 -2.45 12.31
N LYS A 439 2.50 -3.15 11.19
CA LYS A 439 1.62 -2.71 10.11
C LYS A 439 0.17 -2.50 10.54
N ASP A 440 -0.35 -3.39 11.37
CA ASP A 440 -1.74 -3.35 11.83
C ASP A 440 -1.98 -2.45 13.06
N THR A 441 -0.92 -1.88 13.65
CA THR A 441 -1.09 -0.99 14.80
C THR A 441 -1.80 0.32 14.44
N PHE A 442 -1.62 0.82 13.21
CA PHE A 442 -2.27 2.03 12.72
C PHE A 442 -3.78 1.86 12.62
N VAL A 443 -4.24 0.77 12.01
CA VAL A 443 -5.68 0.49 11.87
C VAL A 443 -6.32 0.17 13.22
N LEU A 444 -5.61 -0.54 14.11
CA LEU A 444 -6.08 -0.81 15.47
C LEU A 444 -6.27 0.50 16.25
N ALA A 445 -5.26 1.37 16.27
CA ALA A 445 -5.32 2.65 16.95
C ALA A 445 -6.48 3.52 16.44
N THR A 446 -6.62 3.59 15.12
CA THR A 446 -7.70 4.33 14.46
C THR A 446 -9.06 3.78 14.83
N ARG A 447 -9.23 2.45 14.81
CA ARG A 447 -10.48 1.78 15.19
C ARG A 447 -10.87 2.04 16.65
N VAL A 448 -9.90 2.11 17.55
CA VAL A 448 -10.09 2.37 18.99
C VAL A 448 -10.49 3.83 19.25
N LEU A 449 -9.89 4.78 18.53
CA LEU A 449 -10.08 6.21 18.79
C LEU A 449 -11.25 6.81 18.00
N HIS A 450 -11.39 6.43 16.74
CA HIS A 450 -12.24 7.12 15.75
C HIS A 450 -13.36 6.24 15.19
N GLY A 451 -13.44 4.97 15.56
CA GLY A 451 -14.48 4.04 15.09
C GLY A 451 -14.19 3.43 13.72
N LYS A 452 -15.12 2.63 13.18
CA LYS A 452 -14.88 1.74 12.03
C LYS A 452 -14.80 2.43 10.65
N ASP A 453 -15.34 3.65 10.51
CA ASP A 453 -15.48 4.34 9.21
C ASP A 453 -14.46 5.49 9.04
N SER A 454 -13.39 5.47 9.85
CA SER A 454 -12.44 6.57 10.04
C SER A 454 -11.14 6.44 9.23
N TRP A 455 -11.01 5.39 8.41
CA TRP A 455 -9.90 5.24 7.46
C TRP A 455 -10.42 4.69 6.13
N TYR A 456 -9.59 4.78 5.10
CA TYR A 456 -9.81 4.07 3.84
C TYR A 456 -8.75 2.98 3.68
N GLN A 457 -9.20 1.73 3.55
CA GLN A 457 -8.34 0.60 3.15
C GLN A 457 -8.52 0.39 1.65
N VAL A 458 -7.43 0.44 0.89
CA VAL A 458 -7.43 0.10 -0.55
C VAL A 458 -7.97 -1.32 -0.73
N LYS A 459 -8.99 -1.45 -1.59
CA LYS A 459 -9.75 -2.70 -1.80
C LYS A 459 -9.10 -3.62 -2.83
N THR A 460 -8.39 -3.03 -3.80
CA THR A 460 -7.67 -3.77 -4.84
C THR A 460 -6.61 -4.66 -4.18
N PRO A 461 -6.67 -5.99 -4.36
CA PRO A 461 -5.67 -6.90 -3.80
C PRO A 461 -4.25 -6.59 -4.28
N VAL A 462 -3.26 -6.94 -3.45
CA VAL A 462 -1.84 -6.86 -3.85
C VAL A 462 -1.54 -7.93 -4.88
N ASP A 463 -0.79 -7.53 -5.91
CA ASP A 463 -0.29 -8.45 -6.94
C ASP A 463 1.21 -8.71 -6.74
N ALA A 464 1.67 -9.91 -7.06
CA ALA A 464 3.10 -10.23 -7.07
C ALA A 464 3.73 -9.96 -8.44
N LEU A 465 4.96 -9.45 -8.42
CA LEU A 465 5.87 -9.35 -9.55
C LEU A 465 7.09 -10.24 -9.27
N GLY A 466 7.60 -10.94 -10.27
CA GLY A 466 8.64 -11.93 -10.06
C GLY A 466 8.97 -12.72 -11.32
N HIS A 467 9.47 -13.94 -11.16
CA HIS A 467 9.70 -14.87 -12.25
C HIS A 467 9.63 -16.31 -11.77
N TRP A 468 9.35 -17.24 -12.70
CA TRP A 468 9.49 -18.67 -12.43
C TRP A 468 10.97 -19.05 -12.43
N ALA A 469 11.35 -19.86 -11.45
CA ALA A 469 12.70 -20.32 -11.23
C ALA A 469 12.73 -21.83 -10.97
N ASP A 470 13.88 -22.45 -11.20
CA ASP A 470 14.14 -23.83 -10.78
C ASP A 470 14.08 -23.90 -9.24
N SER A 471 13.37 -24.90 -8.72
CA SER A 471 13.14 -25.04 -7.28
C SER A 471 14.40 -25.39 -6.48
N LYS A 472 15.45 -25.92 -7.11
CA LYS A 472 16.70 -26.33 -6.46
C LYS A 472 17.68 -25.17 -6.35
N ASP A 473 17.86 -24.40 -7.42
CA ASP A 473 18.86 -23.33 -7.45
C ASP A 473 18.32 -21.90 -7.45
N GLU A 474 17.01 -21.73 -7.58
CA GLU A 474 16.29 -20.44 -7.65
C GLU A 474 16.72 -19.56 -8.83
N ILE A 475 17.26 -20.17 -9.90
CA ILE A 475 17.62 -19.50 -11.14
C ILE A 475 16.42 -19.44 -12.07
N ARG A 476 16.25 -18.27 -12.70
CA ARG A 476 15.12 -18.00 -13.60
C ARG A 476 15.06 -19.02 -14.74
N LEU A 477 13.87 -19.55 -14.99
CA LEU A 477 13.58 -20.36 -16.17
C LEU A 477 13.28 -19.44 -17.37
N THR A 478 13.86 -19.75 -18.51
CA THR A 478 13.46 -19.16 -19.80
C THR A 478 12.05 -19.61 -20.18
N PRO A 479 11.33 -18.90 -21.07
CA PRO A 479 10.01 -19.33 -21.53
C PRO A 479 10.01 -20.78 -22.05
N GLU A 480 11.04 -21.17 -22.82
CA GLU A 480 11.16 -22.52 -23.38
C GLU A 480 11.42 -23.59 -22.32
N GLU A 481 12.17 -23.26 -21.25
CA GLU A 481 12.39 -24.17 -20.11
C GLU A 481 11.14 -24.29 -19.24
N LEU A 482 10.43 -23.19 -19.01
CA LEU A 482 9.21 -23.16 -18.21
C LEU A 482 8.09 -24.01 -18.80
N GLU A 483 7.97 -24.04 -20.12
CA GLU A 483 7.02 -24.91 -20.84
C GLU A 483 7.33 -26.40 -20.65
N LYS A 484 8.61 -26.75 -20.48
CA LYS A 484 9.08 -28.14 -20.32
C LYS A 484 9.10 -28.59 -18.85
N ALA A 485 9.26 -27.65 -17.92
CA ALA A 485 9.32 -27.93 -16.49
C ALA A 485 7.95 -28.38 -15.96
N THR A 486 7.84 -29.63 -15.48
CA THR A 486 6.60 -30.13 -14.88
C THR A 486 6.53 -29.87 -13.38
N ASP A 487 7.54 -30.28 -12.60
CA ASP A 487 7.43 -30.31 -11.13
C ASP A 487 8.55 -29.55 -10.37
N ASP A 488 9.71 -29.32 -10.99
CA ASP A 488 10.87 -28.67 -10.34
C ASP A 488 10.90 -27.15 -10.51
N LYS A 489 9.74 -26.47 -10.43
CA LYS A 489 9.66 -25.01 -10.54
C LYS A 489 8.96 -24.35 -9.37
N SER A 490 9.42 -23.16 -9.01
CA SER A 490 8.82 -22.30 -7.99
C SER A 490 8.70 -20.87 -8.51
N PHE A 491 7.68 -20.14 -8.03
CA PHE A 491 7.57 -18.72 -8.36
C PHE A 491 8.37 -17.91 -7.35
N ARG A 492 9.37 -17.19 -7.84
CA ARG A 492 10.19 -16.28 -7.05
C ARG A 492 9.58 -14.88 -7.12
N GLY A 493 8.79 -14.53 -6.12
CA GLY A 493 8.22 -13.18 -5.98
C GLY A 493 9.27 -12.17 -5.51
N THR A 494 9.45 -11.10 -6.27
CA THR A 494 10.51 -10.10 -6.06
C THR A 494 9.97 -8.72 -5.67
N ALA A 495 8.70 -8.40 -5.99
CA ALA A 495 8.06 -7.17 -5.54
C ALA A 495 6.53 -7.30 -5.43
N MET A 496 5.95 -6.42 -4.62
CA MET A 496 4.51 -6.14 -4.50
C MET A 496 4.12 -5.03 -5.47
N LEU A 497 3.03 -5.24 -6.20
CA LEU A 497 2.35 -4.19 -6.97
C LEU A 497 1.21 -3.65 -6.13
N GLN A 498 1.28 -2.36 -5.80
CA GLN A 498 0.32 -1.70 -4.93
C GLN A 498 -0.37 -0.57 -5.67
N HIS A 499 -1.67 -0.51 -5.47
CA HIS A 499 -2.59 0.14 -6.40
C HIS A 499 -2.95 1.56 -5.98
N ASP A 500 -3.37 2.34 -6.96
CA ASP A 500 -3.80 3.73 -6.82
C ASP A 500 -5.09 3.82 -5.99
N TYR A 501 -5.05 4.50 -4.85
CA TYR A 501 -6.20 4.56 -3.95
C TYR A 501 -7.33 5.46 -4.50
N ILE A 502 -7.00 6.43 -5.36
CA ILE A 502 -7.98 7.32 -5.96
C ILE A 502 -8.83 6.53 -6.96
N ASP A 503 -8.17 5.82 -7.89
CA ASP A 503 -8.85 4.93 -8.83
C ASP A 503 -9.58 3.80 -8.11
N ASP A 504 -8.99 3.22 -7.05
CA ASP A 504 -9.65 2.23 -6.20
C ASP A 504 -10.97 2.74 -5.61
N SER A 505 -10.96 3.96 -5.03
CA SER A 505 -12.16 4.56 -4.44
C SER A 505 -13.25 4.89 -5.47
N ARG A 506 -12.85 5.20 -6.70
CA ARG A 506 -13.78 5.38 -7.84
C ARG A 506 -14.41 4.04 -8.23
N PHE A 507 -13.61 2.98 -8.33
CA PHE A 507 -14.12 1.64 -8.65
C PHE A 507 -15.01 1.08 -7.56
N LEU A 508 -14.74 1.38 -6.28
CA LEU A 508 -15.63 1.04 -5.17
C LEU A 508 -16.99 1.75 -5.32
N SER A 509 -16.97 3.05 -5.62
CA SER A 509 -18.21 3.84 -5.85
C SER A 509 -19.02 3.26 -7.01
N LEU A 510 -18.35 2.88 -8.11
CA LEU A 510 -18.97 2.21 -9.25
C LEU A 510 -19.55 0.85 -8.86
N ALA A 511 -18.86 0.07 -8.03
CA ALA A 511 -19.34 -1.21 -7.54
C ALA A 511 -20.66 -1.04 -6.77
N HIS A 512 -20.75 -0.04 -5.87
CA HIS A 512 -21.98 0.29 -5.14
C HIS A 512 -23.15 0.56 -6.08
N GLU A 513 -22.94 1.42 -7.08
CA GLU A 513 -24.00 1.78 -8.03
C GLU A 513 -24.44 0.58 -8.89
N VAL A 514 -23.49 -0.14 -9.49
CA VAL A 514 -23.77 -1.26 -10.39
C VAL A 514 -24.43 -2.41 -9.65
N ILE A 515 -23.92 -2.78 -8.47
CA ILE A 515 -24.49 -3.87 -7.67
C ILE A 515 -25.87 -3.46 -7.15
N GLY A 516 -26.02 -2.24 -6.62
CA GLY A 516 -27.30 -1.72 -6.14
C GLY A 516 -28.39 -1.74 -7.22
N ASN A 517 -28.09 -1.23 -8.41
CA ASN A 517 -29.02 -1.25 -9.55
C ASN A 517 -29.31 -2.68 -10.02
N THR A 518 -28.30 -3.54 -10.12
CA THR A 518 -28.48 -4.95 -10.51
C THR A 518 -29.39 -5.71 -9.53
N VAL A 519 -29.21 -5.48 -8.23
CA VAL A 519 -30.03 -6.10 -7.18
C VAL A 519 -31.47 -5.61 -7.28
N ARG A 520 -31.68 -4.29 -7.46
CA ARG A 520 -33.01 -3.69 -7.60
C ARG A 520 -33.76 -4.25 -8.82
N ASP A 521 -33.11 -4.28 -9.98
CA ASP A 521 -33.69 -4.78 -11.22
C ASP A 521 -34.03 -6.27 -11.12
N LYS A 522 -33.13 -7.07 -10.53
CA LYS A 522 -33.38 -8.50 -10.30
C LYS A 522 -34.51 -8.74 -9.30
N SER A 523 -34.61 -7.94 -8.25
CA SER A 523 -35.71 -8.03 -7.27
C SER A 523 -37.06 -7.77 -7.95
N GLN A 524 -37.12 -6.74 -8.77
CA GLN A 524 -38.30 -6.43 -9.57
C GLN A 524 -38.63 -7.55 -10.56
N GLN A 525 -37.68 -8.00 -11.36
CA GLN A 525 -37.92 -9.10 -12.29
C GLN A 525 -38.38 -10.38 -11.55
N PHE A 526 -37.76 -10.70 -10.42
CA PHE A 526 -38.11 -11.86 -9.60
C PHE A 526 -39.55 -11.77 -9.08
N CYS A 527 -39.95 -10.62 -8.56
CA CYS A 527 -41.32 -10.41 -8.07
C CYS A 527 -42.37 -10.51 -9.21
N ASP A 528 -42.05 -10.05 -10.42
CA ASP A 528 -42.95 -10.23 -11.57
C ASP A 528 -43.07 -11.69 -12.01
N ASP A 529 -41.97 -12.43 -11.97
CA ASP A 529 -41.96 -13.86 -12.29
C ASP A 529 -42.67 -14.68 -11.21
N TRP A 530 -42.51 -14.33 -9.93
CA TRP A 530 -43.21 -14.95 -8.80
C TRP A 530 -44.72 -14.77 -8.89
N TYR A 531 -45.16 -13.56 -9.23
CA TYR A 531 -46.56 -13.21 -9.40
C TYR A 531 -47.28 -14.05 -10.48
N LYS A 532 -46.58 -14.42 -11.57
CA LYS A 532 -47.17 -15.25 -12.64
C LYS A 532 -47.68 -16.60 -12.12
N THR A 533 -47.07 -17.14 -11.07
CA THR A 533 -47.44 -18.43 -10.47
C THR A 533 -48.23 -18.29 -9.16
N HIS A 534 -48.31 -17.09 -8.58
CA HIS A 534 -48.93 -16.82 -7.28
C HIS A 534 -49.93 -15.64 -7.33
N LYS A 535 -50.59 -15.44 -8.48
CA LYS A 535 -51.44 -14.27 -8.74
C LYS A 535 -52.47 -13.99 -7.63
N ASP A 536 -53.04 -15.03 -7.03
CA ASP A 536 -54.07 -14.92 -6.00
C ASP A 536 -53.59 -14.29 -4.68
N GLN A 537 -52.26 -14.19 -4.49
CA GLN A 537 -51.63 -13.69 -3.26
C GLN A 537 -51.18 -12.22 -3.36
N PHE A 538 -51.24 -11.61 -4.54
CA PHE A 538 -50.64 -10.30 -4.80
C PHE A 538 -51.56 -9.40 -5.65
N SER A 539 -51.36 -8.09 -5.53
CA SER A 539 -52.10 -7.08 -6.29
C SER A 539 -51.78 -7.11 -7.78
N ASP A 540 -52.78 -6.82 -8.60
CA ASP A 540 -52.58 -6.56 -10.03
C ASP A 540 -51.90 -5.20 -10.28
N ASN A 541 -51.93 -4.28 -9.30
CA ASN A 541 -51.20 -3.02 -9.35
C ASN A 541 -49.71 -3.27 -9.11
N ASN A 542 -48.85 -2.75 -9.98
CA ASN A 542 -47.41 -2.99 -9.95
C ASN A 542 -46.75 -2.50 -8.64
N ASP A 543 -47.02 -1.28 -8.20
CA ASP A 543 -46.34 -0.69 -7.03
C ASP A 543 -46.75 -1.39 -5.74
N GLU A 544 -48.05 -1.66 -5.61
CA GLU A 544 -48.58 -2.42 -4.47
C GLU A 544 -48.03 -3.85 -4.47
N ARG A 545 -47.92 -4.48 -5.64
CA ARG A 545 -47.30 -5.80 -5.79
C ARG A 545 -45.83 -5.78 -5.37
N ARG A 546 -45.06 -4.76 -5.74
CA ARG A 546 -43.66 -4.63 -5.31
C ARG A 546 -43.55 -4.59 -3.80
N LYS A 547 -44.36 -3.75 -3.17
CA LYS A 547 -44.39 -3.62 -1.71
C LYS A 547 -44.77 -4.95 -1.03
N GLN A 548 -45.77 -5.65 -1.56
CA GLN A 548 -46.17 -6.97 -1.05
C GLN A 548 -45.06 -8.03 -1.21
N CYS A 549 -44.30 -7.99 -2.32
CA CYS A 549 -43.12 -8.86 -2.49
C CYS A 549 -42.00 -8.53 -1.49
N GLU A 550 -41.77 -7.24 -1.19
CA GLU A 550 -40.80 -6.78 -0.20
C GLU A 550 -41.18 -7.19 1.23
N GLU A 551 -42.47 -7.12 1.57
CA GLU A 551 -43.01 -7.50 2.89
C GLU A 551 -43.15 -9.03 3.06
N SER A 552 -43.23 -9.78 1.97
CA SER A 552 -43.39 -11.24 2.00
C SER A 552 -42.07 -11.95 2.31
N VAL A 553 -41.99 -12.53 3.51
CA VAL A 553 -40.85 -13.33 3.98
C VAL A 553 -40.54 -14.50 3.03
N GLU A 554 -41.56 -15.14 2.45
CA GLU A 554 -41.39 -16.25 1.51
C GLU A 554 -40.71 -15.80 0.23
N VAL A 555 -41.19 -14.70 -0.37
CA VAL A 555 -40.62 -14.11 -1.59
C VAL A 555 -39.19 -13.67 -1.34
N GLN A 556 -38.94 -12.98 -0.23
CA GLN A 556 -37.60 -12.52 0.13
C GLN A 556 -36.63 -13.69 0.35
N ASN A 557 -37.05 -14.76 1.03
CA ASN A 557 -36.21 -15.94 1.22
C ASN A 557 -35.85 -16.63 -0.11
N ALA A 558 -36.81 -16.75 -1.02
CA ALA A 558 -36.58 -17.33 -2.34
C ALA A 558 -35.65 -16.44 -3.20
N PHE A 559 -35.86 -15.12 -3.17
CA PHE A 559 -34.98 -14.16 -3.84
C PHE A 559 -33.56 -14.20 -3.28
N HIS A 560 -33.40 -14.19 -1.95
CA HIS A 560 -32.10 -14.28 -1.31
C HIS A 560 -31.37 -15.58 -1.66
N ALA A 561 -32.08 -16.71 -1.72
CA ALA A 561 -31.49 -17.98 -2.15
C ALA A 561 -30.99 -17.93 -3.60
N LEU A 562 -31.76 -17.33 -4.51
CA LEU A 562 -31.35 -17.10 -5.89
C LEU A 562 -30.10 -16.22 -5.96
N MET A 563 -30.11 -15.07 -5.28
CA MET A 563 -28.99 -14.13 -5.30
C MET A 563 -27.72 -14.77 -4.73
N ARG A 564 -27.82 -15.50 -3.62
CA ARG A 564 -26.70 -16.24 -3.01
C ARG A 564 -26.12 -17.29 -3.94
N SER A 565 -26.97 -18.03 -4.66
CA SER A 565 -26.51 -19.03 -5.63
C SER A 565 -25.76 -18.44 -6.83
N SER A 566 -26.00 -17.15 -7.12
CA SER A 566 -25.40 -16.44 -8.25
C SER A 566 -24.16 -15.62 -7.87
N TYR A 567 -23.91 -15.42 -6.59
CA TYR A 567 -22.80 -14.62 -6.09
C TYR A 567 -21.46 -15.33 -6.31
N LYS A 568 -20.46 -14.57 -6.76
CA LYS A 568 -19.07 -15.02 -6.88
C LYS A 568 -18.16 -13.88 -6.46
N PHE A 569 -17.24 -14.16 -5.55
CA PHE A 569 -16.30 -13.16 -5.04
C PHE A 569 -15.38 -12.62 -6.15
N GLU A 570 -15.03 -13.47 -7.12
CA GLU A 570 -14.19 -13.10 -8.27
C GLU A 570 -14.89 -12.10 -9.20
N ASP A 571 -16.22 -12.13 -9.28
CA ASP A 571 -17.00 -11.16 -10.06
C ASP A 571 -16.92 -9.77 -9.40
N TYR A 572 -16.91 -9.70 -8.06
CA TYR A 572 -16.70 -8.46 -7.32
C TYR A 572 -15.27 -7.90 -7.54
N LEU A 573 -14.24 -8.75 -7.43
CA LEU A 573 -12.85 -8.31 -7.66
C LEU A 573 -12.61 -7.77 -9.07
N THR A 574 -13.48 -8.07 -10.04
CA THR A 574 -13.35 -7.56 -11.41
C THR A 574 -13.53 -6.04 -11.50
N PHE A 575 -14.23 -5.39 -10.56
CA PHE A 575 -14.32 -3.92 -10.51
C PHE A 575 -12.94 -3.26 -10.36
N PHE A 576 -12.03 -3.92 -9.64
CA PHE A 576 -10.71 -3.40 -9.31
C PHE A 576 -9.61 -3.84 -10.28
N LYS A 577 -9.94 -4.64 -11.29
CA LYS A 577 -8.95 -5.22 -12.23
C LYS A 577 -8.16 -4.16 -13.02
N PHE A 578 -8.73 -2.97 -13.17
CA PHE A 578 -8.14 -1.87 -13.94
C PHE A 578 -7.59 -0.75 -13.06
N THR A 579 -7.59 -0.92 -11.73
CA THR A 579 -6.91 0.01 -10.83
C THR A 579 -5.43 0.08 -11.22
N LYS A 580 -4.91 1.30 -11.37
CA LYS A 580 -3.52 1.50 -11.75
C LYS A 580 -2.60 1.09 -10.60
N VAL A 581 -1.37 0.70 -10.93
CA VAL A 581 -0.31 0.49 -9.94
C VAL A 581 0.38 1.82 -9.70
N SER A 582 0.50 2.26 -8.46
CA SER A 582 1.24 3.50 -8.12
C SER A 582 2.62 3.18 -7.57
N PHE A 583 2.73 2.04 -6.88
CA PHE A 583 3.93 1.66 -6.16
C PHE A 583 4.39 0.25 -6.51
N VAL A 584 5.70 0.08 -6.63
CA VAL A 584 6.37 -1.22 -6.64
C VAL A 584 7.20 -1.32 -5.38
N HIS A 585 6.78 -2.16 -4.44
CA HIS A 585 7.48 -2.36 -3.18
C HIS A 585 8.32 -3.63 -3.27
N SER A 586 9.65 -3.46 -3.33
CA SER A 586 10.57 -4.59 -3.49
C SER A 586 10.64 -5.44 -2.24
N HIS A 587 10.52 -6.76 -2.41
CA HIS A 587 10.50 -7.72 -1.30
C HIS A 587 11.85 -8.42 -1.15
N LEU A 588 12.05 -9.59 -1.77
CA LEU A 588 13.32 -10.31 -1.76
C LEU A 588 13.64 -10.88 -3.16
N PRO A 589 14.83 -10.62 -3.72
CA PRO A 589 15.90 -9.81 -3.15
C PRO A 589 15.63 -8.30 -3.27
N LYS A 590 16.13 -7.51 -2.30
CA LYS A 590 16.13 -6.05 -2.38
C LYS A 590 17.28 -5.58 -3.26
N TYR A 591 17.25 -4.32 -3.70
CA TYR A 591 18.30 -3.69 -4.52
C TYR A 591 19.58 -3.40 -3.72
N ASP A 592 20.25 -4.44 -3.22
CA ASP A 592 21.55 -4.34 -2.56
C ASP A 592 22.68 -4.72 -3.54
N PRO A 593 23.38 -3.73 -4.12
CA PRO A 593 24.45 -3.99 -5.09
C PRO A 593 25.62 -4.80 -4.52
N TRP A 594 25.90 -4.70 -3.22
CA TRP A 594 26.97 -5.45 -2.60
C TRP A 594 26.58 -6.92 -2.42
N GLU A 595 25.41 -7.20 -1.87
CA GLU A 595 24.93 -8.57 -1.68
C GLU A 595 24.76 -9.30 -3.03
N TRP A 596 24.25 -8.62 -4.05
CA TRP A 596 24.08 -9.20 -5.39
C TRP A 596 25.41 -9.48 -6.07
N TYR A 597 26.40 -8.59 -5.94
CA TYR A 597 27.76 -8.85 -6.39
C TYR A 597 28.35 -10.09 -5.71
N GLN A 598 28.24 -10.20 -4.38
CA GLN A 598 28.83 -11.32 -3.64
C GLN A 598 28.15 -12.67 -3.94
N SER A 599 26.83 -12.66 -4.07
CA SER A 599 26.04 -13.87 -4.30
C SER A 599 25.92 -14.24 -5.77
N GLY A 600 26.14 -13.31 -6.70
CA GLY A 600 25.78 -13.49 -8.10
C GLY A 600 24.27 -13.69 -8.29
N ASP A 601 23.43 -13.13 -7.41
CA ASP A 601 21.98 -13.20 -7.60
C ASP A 601 21.57 -12.47 -8.89
N MET A 602 20.45 -12.91 -9.48
CA MET A 602 20.00 -12.48 -10.81
C MET A 602 21.03 -12.73 -11.94
N MET A 603 21.87 -13.76 -11.79
CA MET A 603 22.74 -14.29 -12.84
C MET A 603 22.55 -15.80 -13.00
N TYR A 604 22.55 -16.27 -14.24
CA TYR A 604 22.37 -17.69 -14.54
C TYR A 604 23.53 -18.56 -14.04
N ASP A 605 24.74 -18.03 -14.06
CA ASP A 605 26.00 -18.66 -13.69
C ASP A 605 26.63 -18.02 -12.44
N GLY A 606 25.80 -17.37 -11.62
CA GLY A 606 26.21 -16.73 -10.38
C GLY A 606 26.62 -17.70 -9.27
N ALA A 607 27.32 -17.19 -8.25
CA ALA A 607 27.79 -18.01 -7.12
C ALA A 607 26.63 -18.71 -6.38
N LYS A 608 25.43 -18.11 -6.34
CA LYS A 608 24.21 -18.70 -5.78
C LYS A 608 23.81 -19.97 -6.52
N ALA A 609 23.80 -19.95 -7.86
CA ALA A 609 23.51 -21.12 -8.68
C ALA A 609 24.49 -22.26 -8.33
N LEU A 610 25.79 -21.97 -8.39
CA LEU A 610 26.85 -22.95 -8.13
C LEU A 610 26.80 -23.52 -6.70
N LYS A 611 26.49 -22.68 -5.70
CA LYS A 611 26.39 -23.10 -4.29
C LYS A 611 25.31 -24.17 -4.09
N ASN A 612 24.18 -24.04 -4.77
CA ASN A 612 23.06 -24.98 -4.68
C ASN A 612 23.34 -26.31 -5.43
N HIS A 613 24.41 -26.35 -6.22
CA HIS A 613 24.91 -27.54 -6.93
C HIS A 613 26.32 -27.96 -6.48
N LYS A 614 26.75 -27.60 -5.26
CA LYS A 614 28.09 -27.92 -4.73
C LYS A 614 28.42 -29.43 -4.73
N ASP A 615 27.40 -30.29 -4.63
CA ASP A 615 27.51 -31.75 -4.61
C ASP A 615 27.24 -32.38 -5.99
N ASP A 616 27.03 -31.55 -7.02
CA ASP A 616 26.84 -31.93 -8.41
C ASP A 616 28.00 -31.38 -9.26
N PRO A 617 29.14 -32.12 -9.33
CA PRO A 617 30.34 -31.65 -10.01
C PRO A 617 30.18 -31.56 -11.53
N GLU A 618 29.10 -32.10 -12.10
CA GLU A 618 28.79 -32.03 -13.53
C GLU A 618 27.87 -30.85 -13.88
N TYR A 619 27.28 -30.19 -12.87
CA TYR A 619 26.41 -29.05 -13.08
C TYR A 619 27.12 -27.93 -13.85
N LYS A 620 26.47 -27.50 -14.94
CA LYS A 620 26.81 -26.30 -15.69
C LYS A 620 25.52 -25.56 -16.00
N SER A 621 25.50 -24.26 -15.72
CA SER A 621 24.37 -23.44 -16.10
C SER A 621 24.21 -23.45 -17.62
N VAL A 622 22.96 -23.63 -18.07
CA VAL A 622 22.60 -23.65 -19.50
C VAL A 622 22.75 -22.25 -20.11
N ASN A 623 22.50 -21.23 -19.30
CA ASN A 623 22.58 -19.82 -19.67
C ASN A 623 23.72 -19.15 -18.89
N SER A 624 24.12 -17.93 -19.29
CA SER A 624 25.18 -17.18 -18.60
C SER A 624 24.85 -15.71 -18.49
N GLY A 625 25.42 -15.04 -17.50
CA GLY A 625 25.25 -13.60 -17.27
C GLY A 625 23.94 -13.24 -16.59
N HIS A 626 23.63 -11.94 -16.61
CA HIS A 626 22.49 -11.37 -15.90
C HIS A 626 21.14 -11.72 -16.54
N TYR A 627 20.11 -11.78 -15.71
CA TYR A 627 18.72 -11.73 -16.13
C TYR A 627 17.93 -10.63 -15.40
N ARG A 628 16.77 -10.26 -15.95
CA ARG A 628 15.83 -9.28 -15.35
C ARG A 628 15.22 -9.84 -14.06
N MET A 629 15.17 -9.02 -13.01
CA MET A 629 14.53 -9.38 -11.74
C MET A 629 13.02 -9.55 -11.90
N TYR A 630 12.42 -8.70 -12.71
CA TYR A 630 11.00 -8.69 -13.00
C TYR A 630 10.68 -9.43 -14.31
N ASP A 631 9.46 -9.94 -14.42
CA ASP A 631 8.92 -10.43 -15.69
C ASP A 631 8.39 -9.27 -16.56
N ASN A 632 7.85 -9.63 -17.73
CA ASN A 632 7.29 -8.66 -18.66
C ASN A 632 6.01 -7.99 -18.13
N LYS A 633 5.44 -8.39 -16.99
CA LYS A 633 4.28 -7.68 -16.41
C LYS A 633 4.64 -6.26 -16.03
N LEU A 634 5.91 -5.98 -15.69
CA LEU A 634 6.33 -4.63 -15.30
C LEU A 634 6.10 -3.60 -16.42
N ASN A 635 6.40 -3.96 -17.67
CA ASN A 635 6.16 -3.06 -18.82
C ASN A 635 4.67 -2.83 -19.12
N GLN A 636 3.78 -3.63 -18.53
CA GLN A 636 2.33 -3.49 -18.68
C GLN A 636 1.72 -2.59 -17.60
N VAL A 637 2.48 -2.25 -16.55
CA VAL A 637 1.98 -1.47 -15.41
C VAL A 637 2.68 -0.11 -15.27
N THR A 638 3.88 0.06 -15.84
CA THR A 638 4.58 1.35 -15.84
C THR A 638 5.41 1.54 -17.12
N SER A 639 5.55 2.80 -17.54
CA SER A 639 6.48 3.21 -18.59
C SER A 639 7.90 3.46 -18.06
N TYR A 640 8.13 3.30 -16.76
CA TYR A 640 9.42 3.51 -16.08
C TYR A 640 10.13 2.17 -15.88
N ASP A 641 11.26 1.96 -16.56
CA ASP A 641 12.14 0.82 -16.39
C ASP A 641 12.87 0.93 -15.04
N LEU A 642 12.12 0.58 -13.98
CA LEU A 642 12.53 0.66 -12.59
C LEU A 642 13.87 -0.04 -12.33
N GLU A 643 14.07 -1.23 -12.91
CA GLU A 643 15.31 -1.98 -12.71
C GLU A 643 16.49 -1.23 -13.33
N LEU A 644 16.37 -0.76 -14.59
CA LEU A 644 17.42 0.02 -15.23
C LEU A 644 17.69 1.32 -14.48
N ALA A 645 16.67 2.05 -14.06
CA ALA A 645 16.80 3.31 -13.36
C ALA A 645 17.51 3.15 -12.00
N ASN A 646 17.16 2.11 -11.24
CA ASN A 646 17.78 1.84 -9.94
C ASN A 646 19.28 1.49 -10.09
N TRP A 647 19.62 0.57 -11.00
CA TRP A 647 21.03 0.19 -11.22
C TRP A 647 21.86 1.32 -11.85
N SER A 648 21.28 2.13 -12.73
CA SER A 648 21.94 3.33 -13.27
C SER A 648 22.21 4.37 -12.19
N THR A 649 21.30 4.49 -11.22
CA THR A 649 21.47 5.36 -10.05
C THR A 649 22.63 4.87 -9.18
N PHE A 650 22.72 3.56 -8.90
CA PHE A 650 23.87 3.01 -8.17
C PHE A 650 25.20 3.22 -8.89
N HIS A 651 25.24 2.99 -10.20
CA HIS A 651 26.44 3.25 -11.00
C HIS A 651 26.91 4.70 -10.83
N THR A 652 25.98 5.65 -10.99
CA THR A 652 26.28 7.09 -10.93
C THR A 652 26.80 7.51 -9.55
N TYR A 653 26.13 7.11 -8.47
CA TYR A 653 26.40 7.66 -7.13
C TYR A 653 27.34 6.80 -6.28
N LEU A 654 27.53 5.52 -6.60
CA LEU A 654 28.47 4.65 -5.88
C LEU A 654 29.81 4.52 -6.60
N CYS A 655 29.79 4.47 -7.94
CA CYS A 655 30.97 4.16 -8.77
C CYS A 655 31.55 5.39 -9.47
N ASP A 656 30.74 6.16 -10.20
CA ASP A 656 31.26 7.33 -10.95
C ASP A 656 31.58 8.51 -10.03
N MET A 657 30.80 8.67 -8.96
CA MET A 657 31.05 9.69 -7.95
C MET A 657 32.31 9.34 -7.15
N LYS A 658 33.27 10.28 -7.12
CA LYS A 658 34.46 10.18 -6.27
C LYS A 658 34.06 9.88 -4.82
N ASP A 659 34.61 8.80 -4.27
CA ASP A 659 34.34 8.32 -2.92
C ASP A 659 32.84 8.04 -2.66
N GLY A 660 32.05 7.77 -3.71
CA GLY A 660 30.60 7.63 -3.68
C GLY A 660 30.11 6.64 -2.63
N TYR A 661 30.60 5.39 -2.67
CA TYR A 661 30.25 4.34 -1.72
C TYR A 661 30.57 4.67 -0.25
N LYS A 662 31.58 5.52 0.01
CA LYS A 662 31.99 5.89 1.38
C LYS A 662 30.99 6.80 2.08
N ASN A 663 30.04 7.35 1.34
CA ASN A 663 28.96 8.17 1.89
C ASN A 663 27.83 7.34 2.52
N PHE A 664 27.88 6.01 2.40
CA PHE A 664 26.90 5.11 2.99
C PHE A 664 27.62 4.26 4.04
N GLY A 665 27.26 4.40 5.31
CA GLY A 665 27.95 3.73 6.42
C GLY A 665 28.01 2.22 6.22
N TYR A 666 26.84 1.62 5.94
CA TYR A 666 26.69 0.20 5.64
C TYR A 666 27.65 -0.29 4.54
N LEU A 667 27.67 0.37 3.39
CA LEU A 667 28.44 -0.08 2.24
C LEU A 667 29.95 0.12 2.46
N SER A 668 30.31 1.25 3.07
CA SER A 668 31.69 1.54 3.47
C SER A 668 32.25 0.45 4.39
N ASP A 669 31.48 0.07 5.42
CA ASP A 669 31.89 -0.94 6.41
C ASP A 669 32.02 -2.33 5.78
N LYS A 670 31.07 -2.72 4.91
CA LYS A 670 31.14 -4.00 4.18
C LYS A 670 32.37 -4.11 3.29
N ILE A 671 32.71 -3.05 2.56
CA ILE A 671 33.88 -3.01 1.69
C ILE A 671 35.17 -2.94 2.53
N ALA A 672 35.19 -2.19 3.62
CA ALA A 672 36.33 -2.12 4.54
C ALA A 672 36.63 -3.46 5.20
N ALA A 673 35.59 -4.25 5.51
CA ALA A 673 35.73 -5.60 6.08
C ALA A 673 36.17 -6.67 5.06
N SER A 674 36.27 -6.35 3.77
CA SER A 674 36.71 -7.29 2.75
C SER A 674 38.22 -7.53 2.81
N LYS A 675 38.69 -8.66 2.24
CA LYS A 675 40.13 -8.99 2.19
C LYS A 675 40.98 -7.95 1.45
N SER A 676 40.38 -7.25 0.48
CA SER A 676 41.02 -6.20 -0.31
C SER A 676 39.96 -5.18 -0.70
N SER A 677 39.82 -4.12 0.10
CA SER A 677 38.74 -3.14 -0.06
C SER A 677 38.75 -2.46 -1.44
N SER A 678 39.93 -2.13 -1.97
CA SER A 678 40.05 -1.51 -3.30
C SER A 678 39.63 -2.47 -4.41
N GLN A 679 39.99 -3.76 -4.30
CA GLN A 679 39.62 -4.74 -5.31
C GLN A 679 38.12 -5.03 -5.24
N SER A 680 37.58 -5.26 -4.05
CA SER A 680 36.14 -5.55 -3.88
C SER A 680 35.26 -4.39 -4.31
N TYR A 681 35.68 -3.14 -4.09
CA TYR A 681 34.99 -1.98 -4.62
C TYR A 681 34.98 -1.98 -6.16
N ASN A 682 36.14 -2.18 -6.79
CA ASN A 682 36.24 -2.23 -8.25
C ASN A 682 35.41 -3.38 -8.84
N ASP A 683 35.43 -4.56 -8.22
CA ASP A 683 34.66 -5.73 -8.66
C ASP A 683 33.15 -5.48 -8.55
N MET A 684 32.69 -4.87 -7.45
CA MET A 684 31.29 -4.47 -7.30
C MET A 684 30.89 -3.44 -8.37
N CYS A 685 31.73 -2.46 -8.65
CA CYS A 685 31.44 -1.48 -9.70
C CYS A 685 31.42 -2.10 -11.11
N ASN A 686 32.32 -3.04 -11.40
CA ASN A 686 32.28 -3.82 -12.64
C ASN A 686 30.99 -4.64 -12.76
N TYR A 687 30.51 -5.24 -11.66
CA TYR A 687 29.23 -5.94 -11.61
C TYR A 687 28.06 -4.99 -11.91
N ILE A 688 28.02 -3.81 -11.26
CA ILE A 688 26.99 -2.79 -11.48
C ILE A 688 27.00 -2.35 -12.96
N GLU A 689 28.17 -2.05 -13.52
CA GLU A 689 28.31 -1.64 -14.92
C GLU A 689 27.81 -2.72 -15.89
N ALA A 690 28.20 -3.98 -15.67
CA ALA A 690 27.75 -5.11 -16.48
C ALA A 690 26.22 -5.29 -16.41
N LYS A 691 25.63 -5.16 -15.21
CA LYS A 691 24.18 -5.21 -15.01
C LYS A 691 23.48 -4.07 -15.73
N VAL A 692 23.97 -2.83 -15.62
CA VAL A 692 23.40 -1.66 -16.34
C VAL A 692 23.46 -1.88 -17.85
N LYS A 693 24.58 -2.38 -18.39
CA LYS A 693 24.71 -2.69 -19.82
C LYS A 693 23.69 -3.74 -20.27
N TYR A 694 23.51 -4.81 -19.49
CA TYR A 694 22.49 -5.82 -19.76
C TYR A 694 21.07 -5.21 -19.75
N LEU A 695 20.74 -4.41 -18.74
CA LEU A 695 19.43 -3.77 -18.62
C LEU A 695 19.16 -2.82 -19.80
N LYS A 696 20.13 -2.00 -20.22
CA LYS A 696 20.01 -1.18 -21.43
C LYS A 696 19.76 -2.00 -22.69
N SER A 697 20.35 -3.18 -22.82
CA SER A 697 20.11 -4.04 -23.99
C SER A 697 18.76 -4.75 -24.00
N THR A 698 18.06 -4.77 -22.85
CA THR A 698 16.78 -5.47 -22.66
C THR A 698 15.65 -4.53 -22.25
N THR A 699 15.90 -3.22 -22.27
CA THR A 699 14.90 -2.21 -21.89
C THR A 699 13.82 -2.12 -22.95
N TRP A 700 12.59 -1.88 -22.48
CA TRP A 700 11.44 -1.61 -23.35
C TRP A 700 11.24 -0.10 -23.56
N GLU A 701 12.04 0.75 -22.91
CA GLU A 701 12.06 2.17 -23.19
C GLU A 701 12.92 2.42 -24.44
N ASP A 702 12.32 2.99 -25.48
CA ASP A 702 13.06 3.56 -26.61
C ASP A 702 13.78 4.83 -26.13
N PHE A 703 14.90 4.65 -25.42
CA PHE A 703 15.93 5.68 -25.35
C PHE A 703 16.50 5.76 -26.76
N GLY A 704 15.92 6.59 -27.63
CA GLY A 704 16.48 6.88 -28.94
C GLY A 704 17.97 7.21 -28.78
N ILE A 705 18.82 6.28 -29.20
CA ILE A 705 20.28 6.41 -29.23
C ILE A 705 20.66 7.52 -30.20
#